data_AF-A0A3A8N3Z7-F1
#
_entry.id   AF-A0A3A8N3Z7-F1
#
_cell.length_a   1.000
_cell.length_b   1.000
_cell.length_c   1.000
_cell.angle_alpha   90.00
_cell.angle_beta   90.00
_cell.angle_gamma   90.00
#
_symmetry.space_group_name_H-M   'P 1'
#
loop_
_entity.id
_entity.type
_entity.pdbx_description
1 polymer ?
#
loop_
_entity_poly.entity_id
_entity_poly.type
_entity_poly.pdbx_seq_one_letter_code
_entity_poly.pdbx_strand_id
1 'polypeptide(L)'
;DLHSTSRRQRQICIRDRPTTAPLSPAAAARSPGKGDPFAEPAEPRLPMGGSPEEKLEFFRGILKQKTETLARARALYAEREAELAPLRAALEKARKDAATAGVPGRSQAQDEQRAQLAQAKIAALEAELAASEADRKDLSRALAEVESEVPRLTEELQAERESRGSMAEELVGAKEALGLAQDRVAELAAGKSEAQGALEAVQEQYQSVLDDVERLTAEVQTLTTERDALSLRMGQLEAALAEAQGSLGTLESESDWSRSSLEEAHTRAKQLEEERDAARRQLAVVEDGLRSLQTQVTELERSLALKDADAVGLRAALTARTGEAAELPSLRSALEGRAAEASQAQARVRALEAELAQAREGSREEVEAAEVRARMAESELASLREVLEAAEAEQMSLRDRMESDAAALGEAVHEAEAKVAELTAQVTAAHAEREEHAQQLAAVERKVATTQAERIGFAARVSMLETASGQREAELQRLQALVAKAQEELSLERARREAVEAEAADARVNAAEAEARVDALSVGQGGQREELASLTEQLEAARAEADKVDRLHQRVKMVEGALEASESKRRVAEAQAARVKDLDAAKAALEAKLAQATTALQAEQAAKTALEAKLTQSGSTSQGDKAALEAKLAQVSAALQAEQAARQVLEAQLEDGPAAGAAVPAEWAQERDQLKADLASMKRKLMAAEAALESAASTKAKVARLEAQLKALK
;
A
#
# COMPACT_ATOMS: atom_id res chain seq x y z
N ASP A 1 -0.49 -32.09 23.82
CA ASP A 1 0.30 -32.98 22.97
C ASP A 1 1.45 -32.25 22.30
N LEU A 2 2.64 -32.83 22.50
CA LEU A 2 3.90 -32.72 21.74
C LEU A 2 4.05 -31.56 20.74
N HIS A 3 5.03 -30.67 20.96
CA HIS A 3 6.00 -30.25 19.94
C HIS A 3 7.31 -29.80 20.62
N SER A 4 8.33 -30.64 20.45
CA SER A 4 9.70 -30.47 20.93
C SER A 4 10.53 -29.82 19.83
N THR A 5 11.06 -28.61 20.06
CA THR A 5 12.02 -27.96 19.15
C THR A 5 13.38 -27.78 19.82
N SER A 6 14.15 -28.85 19.68
CA SER A 6 15.61 -28.97 19.53
C SER A 6 16.41 -27.65 19.45
N ARG A 7 17.00 -27.26 20.58
CA ARG A 7 18.02 -26.21 20.72
C ARG A 7 19.41 -26.83 20.43
N ARG A 8 19.91 -26.72 19.20
CA ARG A 8 21.30 -27.11 18.85
C ARG A 8 22.27 -25.99 19.26
N GLN A 9 22.91 -26.16 20.43
CA GLN A 9 24.17 -25.51 20.77
C GLN A 9 25.26 -25.97 19.79
N ARG A 10 25.78 -25.07 18.97
CA ARG A 10 27.05 -25.27 18.26
C ARG A 10 28.18 -24.77 19.15
N GLN A 11 28.78 -25.69 19.88
CA GLN A 11 30.00 -25.49 20.62
C GLN A 11 31.17 -25.54 19.62
N ILE A 12 31.80 -24.40 19.37
CA ILE A 12 32.96 -24.27 18.50
C ILE A 12 34.17 -24.74 19.31
N CYS A 13 34.61 -25.98 19.07
CA CYS A 13 35.87 -26.50 19.59
C CYS A 13 37.04 -25.87 18.80
N ILE A 14 37.74 -24.93 19.42
CA ILE A 14 39.05 -24.46 18.99
C ILE A 14 40.04 -25.61 19.19
N ARG A 15 40.70 -26.00 18.10
CA ARG A 15 41.57 -27.17 18.01
C ARG A 15 43.02 -26.69 18.14
N ASP A 16 43.60 -26.88 19.33
CA ASP A 16 45.03 -26.67 19.57
C ASP A 16 45.87 -27.62 18.72
N ARG A 17 46.80 -27.06 17.94
CA ARG A 17 47.86 -27.79 17.21
C ARG A 17 49.15 -27.66 18.00
N PRO A 18 49.79 -28.75 18.47
CA PRO A 18 51.16 -28.70 18.96
C PRO A 18 52.13 -28.77 17.77
N THR A 19 52.95 -27.72 17.60
CA THR A 19 54.07 -27.70 16.66
C THR A 19 55.33 -28.19 17.38
N THR A 20 55.68 -29.47 17.20
CA THR A 20 56.96 -30.04 17.59
C THR A 20 57.98 -29.83 16.47
N ALA A 21 58.95 -28.95 16.69
CA ALA A 21 60.14 -28.81 15.84
C ALA A 21 61.30 -29.65 16.43
N PRO A 22 62.13 -30.31 15.59
CA PRO A 22 63.23 -31.15 16.05
C PRO A 22 64.46 -30.32 16.45
N LEU A 23 65.11 -30.74 17.54
CA LEU A 23 66.38 -30.19 18.05
C LEU A 23 67.55 -30.64 17.16
N SER A 24 68.31 -29.67 16.64
CA SER A 24 69.63 -29.90 16.02
C SER A 24 70.69 -30.21 17.09
N PRO A 25 71.71 -31.05 16.77
CA PRO A 25 72.74 -31.44 17.72
C PRO A 25 73.76 -30.30 17.93
N ALA A 26 73.97 -29.94 19.19
CA ALA A 26 74.96 -28.97 19.62
C ALA A 26 76.39 -29.46 19.32
N ALA A 27 77.14 -28.67 18.55
CA ALA A 27 78.56 -28.81 18.39
C ALA A 27 79.28 -28.48 19.71
N ALA A 28 80.17 -29.37 20.14
CA ALA A 28 80.94 -29.23 21.38
C ALA A 28 81.91 -28.03 21.28
N ALA A 29 81.59 -26.93 21.97
CA ALA A 29 82.47 -25.79 22.17
C ALA A 29 83.65 -26.19 23.08
N ARG A 30 84.87 -26.01 22.58
CA ARG A 30 86.11 -26.15 23.35
C ARG A 30 86.19 -24.99 24.35
N SER A 31 86.41 -25.31 25.62
CA SER A 31 86.55 -24.33 26.69
C SER A 31 87.72 -23.37 26.42
N PRO A 32 87.52 -22.04 26.45
CA PRO A 32 88.60 -21.08 26.34
C PRO A 32 89.47 -21.14 27.59
N GLY A 33 90.79 -21.18 27.41
CA GLY A 33 91.78 -21.19 28.49
C GLY A 33 91.71 -19.90 29.30
N LYS A 34 91.88 -20.03 30.63
CA LYS A 34 91.73 -19.00 31.66
C LYS A 34 92.77 -17.84 31.61
N GLY A 35 93.27 -17.50 30.45
CA GLY A 35 94.31 -16.48 30.25
C GLY A 35 94.21 -15.70 28.94
N ASP A 36 93.12 -15.87 28.19
CA ASP A 36 92.88 -15.08 26.98
C ASP A 36 92.24 -13.73 27.35
N PRO A 37 92.92 -12.58 27.16
CA PRO A 37 92.36 -11.26 27.44
C PRO A 37 91.20 -10.87 26.51
N PHE A 38 90.92 -11.68 25.47
CA PHE A 38 89.76 -11.58 24.58
C PHE A 38 88.66 -12.61 24.92
N ALA A 39 88.81 -13.36 26.01
CA ALA A 39 87.76 -14.28 26.47
C ALA A 39 86.49 -13.49 26.79
N GLU A 40 85.50 -13.62 25.91
CA GLU A 40 84.22 -12.95 26.08
C GLU A 40 83.57 -13.41 27.39
N PRO A 41 83.08 -12.48 28.23
CA PRO A 41 82.21 -12.83 29.35
C PRO A 41 81.02 -13.63 28.79
N ALA A 42 80.69 -14.75 29.42
CA ALA A 42 79.61 -15.63 28.95
C ALA A 42 78.36 -14.83 28.59
N GLU A 43 77.94 -14.92 27.32
CA GLU A 43 76.82 -14.12 26.82
C GLU A 43 75.59 -14.36 27.71
N PRO A 44 75.02 -13.29 28.31
CA PRO A 44 73.82 -13.44 29.12
C PRO A 44 72.73 -14.02 28.22
N ARG A 45 72.00 -15.05 28.68
CA ARG A 45 70.96 -15.67 27.85
C ARG A 45 69.79 -14.72 27.68
N LEU A 46 69.23 -14.63 26.46
CA LEU A 46 68.02 -13.85 26.22
C LEU A 46 66.92 -14.28 27.19
N PRO A 47 66.25 -13.34 27.89
CA PRO A 47 65.07 -13.66 28.69
C PRO A 47 63.95 -14.14 27.75
N MET A 48 63.73 -15.46 27.73
CA MET A 48 62.67 -16.09 26.95
C MET A 48 61.32 -15.70 27.53
N GLY A 49 60.53 -14.93 26.78
CA GLY A 49 59.21 -14.43 27.19
C GLY A 49 59.20 -12.98 27.69
N GLY A 50 60.35 -12.29 27.70
CA GLY A 50 60.39 -10.88 28.07
C GLY A 50 59.63 -9.98 27.09
N SER A 51 59.09 -8.87 27.60
CA SER A 51 58.41 -7.87 26.78
C SER A 51 59.35 -7.34 25.66
N PRO A 52 58.83 -6.79 24.56
CA PRO A 52 59.68 -6.20 23.51
C PRO A 52 60.67 -5.17 24.04
N GLU A 53 60.30 -4.46 25.10
CA GLU A 53 61.14 -3.48 25.81
C GLU A 53 62.28 -4.16 26.57
N GLU A 54 62.01 -5.23 27.32
CA GLU A 54 63.03 -6.02 28.03
C GLU A 54 64.06 -6.64 27.07
N LYS A 55 63.62 -7.08 25.88
CA LYS A 55 64.53 -7.56 24.84
C LYS A 55 65.41 -6.44 24.30
N LEU A 56 64.86 -5.24 24.09
CA LEU A 56 65.63 -4.08 23.63
C LEU A 56 66.66 -3.64 24.67
N GLU A 57 66.31 -3.66 25.95
CA GLU A 57 67.25 -3.39 27.05
C GLU A 57 68.36 -4.42 27.12
N PHE A 58 68.02 -5.69 26.94
CA PHE A 58 69.00 -6.77 26.83
C PHE A 58 69.96 -6.56 25.65
N PHE A 59 69.47 -6.23 24.46
CA PHE A 59 70.32 -5.93 23.29
C PHE A 59 71.19 -4.68 23.51
N ARG A 60 70.66 -3.63 24.17
CA ARG A 60 71.46 -2.47 24.59
C ARG A 60 72.57 -2.88 25.57
N GLY A 61 72.28 -3.80 26.48
CA GLY A 61 73.25 -4.37 27.41
C GLY A 61 74.37 -5.14 26.69
N ILE A 62 74.02 -6.01 25.73
CA ILE A 62 75.02 -6.73 24.91
C ILE A 62 75.85 -5.75 24.08
N LEU A 63 75.23 -4.78 23.42
CA LEU A 63 75.96 -3.78 22.64
C LEU A 63 76.94 -3.01 23.52
N LYS A 64 76.51 -2.59 24.72
CA LYS A 64 77.38 -1.94 25.70
C LYS A 64 78.55 -2.84 26.09
N GLN A 65 78.30 -4.11 26.42
CA GLN A 65 79.34 -5.09 26.72
C GLN A 65 80.33 -5.24 25.56
N LYS A 66 79.85 -5.40 24.32
CA LYS A 66 80.71 -5.50 23.12
C LYS A 66 81.53 -4.22 22.90
N THR A 67 80.94 -3.04 23.08
CA THR A 67 81.69 -1.77 22.99
C THR A 67 82.77 -1.63 24.08
N GLU A 68 82.50 -2.09 25.29
CA GLU A 68 83.48 -2.11 26.38
C GLU A 68 84.59 -3.15 26.14
N THR A 69 84.27 -4.30 25.54
CA THR A 69 85.25 -5.31 25.13
C THR A 69 86.14 -4.78 24.00
N LEU A 70 85.56 -4.12 23.00
CA LEU A 70 86.32 -3.46 21.92
C LEU A 70 87.22 -2.32 22.45
N ALA A 71 86.72 -1.52 23.38
CA ALA A 71 87.52 -0.48 24.02
C ALA A 71 88.71 -1.08 24.81
N ARG A 72 88.48 -2.18 25.54
CA ARG A 72 89.53 -2.93 26.24
C ARG A 72 90.54 -3.55 25.28
N ALA A 73 90.06 -4.15 24.19
CA ALA A 73 90.91 -4.67 23.12
C ALA A 73 91.83 -3.58 22.56
N ARG A 74 91.26 -2.42 22.17
CA ARG A 74 92.02 -1.26 21.68
C ARG A 74 93.06 -0.76 22.68
N ALA A 75 92.73 -0.74 23.98
CA ALA A 75 93.68 -0.38 25.03
C ALA A 75 94.82 -1.41 25.14
N LEU A 76 94.53 -2.71 25.09
CA LEU A 76 95.54 -3.76 25.09
C LEU A 76 96.45 -3.71 23.86
N TYR A 77 95.93 -3.35 22.69
CA TYR A 77 96.78 -3.08 21.52
C TYR A 77 97.71 -1.91 21.74
N ALA A 78 97.20 -0.81 22.28
CA ALA A 78 98.01 0.36 22.57
C ALA A 78 99.10 0.02 23.61
N GLU A 79 98.81 -0.80 24.60
CA GLU A 79 99.78 -1.32 25.57
C GLU A 79 100.82 -2.23 24.90
N ARG A 80 100.41 -3.16 24.03
CA ARG A 80 101.35 -4.01 23.27
C ARG A 80 102.22 -3.20 22.32
N GLU A 81 101.67 -2.19 21.64
CA GLU A 81 102.47 -1.26 20.83
C GLU A 81 103.47 -0.47 21.69
N ALA A 82 103.07 -0.07 22.89
CA ALA A 82 103.96 0.57 23.86
C ALA A 82 105.04 -0.38 24.40
N GLU A 83 104.78 -1.69 24.50
CA GLU A 83 105.76 -2.73 24.85
C GLU A 83 106.72 -3.08 23.70
N LEU A 84 106.26 -3.01 22.45
CA LEU A 84 107.11 -3.21 21.26
C LEU A 84 108.12 -2.08 21.07
N ALA A 85 107.78 -0.84 21.48
CA ALA A 85 108.68 0.30 21.41
C ALA A 85 110.04 0.09 22.16
N PRO A 86 110.08 -0.32 23.44
CA PRO A 86 111.32 -0.60 24.15
C PRO A 86 112.02 -1.87 23.66
N LEU A 87 111.30 -2.89 23.17
CA LEU A 87 111.92 -4.08 22.56
C LEU A 87 112.66 -3.73 21.26
N ARG A 88 112.05 -2.90 20.39
CA ARG A 88 112.72 -2.34 19.19
C ARG A 88 113.94 -1.50 19.58
N ALA A 89 113.81 -0.67 20.62
CA ALA A 89 114.93 0.12 21.13
C ALA A 89 116.06 -0.76 21.74
N ALA A 90 115.71 -1.84 22.43
CA ALA A 90 116.66 -2.80 23.01
C ALA A 90 117.36 -3.63 21.93
N LEU A 91 116.68 -3.98 20.85
CA LEU A 91 117.23 -4.67 19.69
C LEU A 91 118.16 -3.75 18.88
N GLU A 92 117.77 -2.49 18.66
CA GLU A 92 118.65 -1.42 18.14
C GLU A 92 119.91 -1.24 19.00
N LYS A 93 119.75 -1.24 20.33
CA LYS A 93 120.86 -1.14 21.28
C LYS A 93 121.75 -2.38 21.24
N ALA A 94 121.19 -3.59 21.24
CA ALA A 94 121.95 -4.84 21.14
C ALA A 94 122.70 -4.96 19.80
N ARG A 95 122.12 -4.47 18.70
CA ARG A 95 122.81 -4.35 17.40
C ARG A 95 123.97 -3.36 17.46
N LYS A 96 123.79 -2.21 18.13
CA LYS A 96 124.87 -1.22 18.35
C LYS A 96 125.98 -1.75 19.26
N ASP A 97 125.63 -2.47 20.31
CA ASP A 97 126.57 -3.10 21.26
C ASP A 97 127.34 -4.28 20.60
N ALA A 98 126.70 -5.05 19.71
CA ALA A 98 127.36 -6.05 18.89
C ALA A 98 128.29 -5.44 17.83
N ALA A 99 127.96 -4.25 17.29
CA ALA A 99 128.81 -3.52 16.35
C ALA A 99 130.03 -2.86 17.01
N THR A 100 129.95 -2.47 18.29
CA THR A 100 131.05 -1.85 19.05
C THR A 100 132.00 -2.86 19.71
N ALA A 101 131.61 -4.13 19.82
CA ALA A 101 132.47 -5.23 20.29
C ALA A 101 133.57 -5.65 19.28
N GLY A 102 133.65 -5.01 18.11
CA GLY A 102 134.63 -5.29 17.06
C GLY A 102 136.01 -4.62 17.20
N VAL A 103 136.55 -4.47 18.42
CA VAL A 103 137.88 -3.87 18.66
C VAL A 103 138.87 -4.96 19.12
N PRO A 104 140.02 -5.17 18.44
CA PRO A 104 140.83 -6.37 18.65
C PRO A 104 141.82 -6.19 19.81
N GLY A 105 141.65 -6.96 20.89
CA GLY A 105 142.60 -6.93 22.02
C GLY A 105 142.37 -7.97 23.13
N ARG A 106 142.82 -9.22 22.89
CA ARG A 106 143.16 -10.26 23.89
C ARG A 106 142.09 -10.67 24.93
N SER A 107 141.06 -11.37 24.46
CA SER A 107 140.70 -12.75 24.91
C SER A 107 139.65 -13.35 23.94
N GLN A 108 140.09 -13.74 22.73
CA GLN A 108 139.22 -14.16 21.60
C GLN A 108 138.11 -15.17 21.97
N ALA A 109 138.35 -16.09 22.91
CA ALA A 109 137.33 -17.07 23.33
C ALA A 109 136.21 -16.48 24.20
N GLN A 110 136.49 -15.47 25.03
CA GLN A 110 135.46 -14.82 25.87
C GLN A 110 134.64 -13.83 25.07
N ASP A 111 135.27 -13.14 24.12
CA ASP A 111 134.59 -12.21 23.22
C ASP A 111 133.71 -12.96 22.21
N GLU A 112 134.14 -14.12 21.70
CA GLU A 112 133.31 -15.01 20.89
C GLU A 112 132.12 -15.56 21.67
N GLN A 113 132.29 -15.99 22.92
CA GLN A 113 131.17 -16.43 23.76
C GLN A 113 130.18 -15.31 24.06
N ARG A 114 130.65 -14.08 24.30
CA ARG A 114 129.78 -12.92 24.49
C ARG A 114 129.06 -12.53 23.20
N ALA A 115 129.74 -12.61 22.05
CA ALA A 115 129.14 -12.38 20.74
C ALA A 115 128.08 -13.44 20.42
N GLN A 116 128.34 -14.72 20.71
CA GLN A 116 127.35 -15.81 20.54
C GLN A 116 126.14 -15.64 21.47
N LEU A 117 126.35 -15.26 22.74
CA LEU A 117 125.25 -14.97 23.67
C LEU A 117 124.46 -13.72 23.26
N ALA A 118 125.13 -12.69 22.73
CA ALA A 118 124.46 -11.50 22.20
C ALA A 118 123.66 -11.83 20.93
N GLN A 119 124.22 -12.61 20.01
CA GLN A 119 123.52 -13.09 18.81
C GLN A 119 122.32 -13.98 19.16
N ALA A 120 122.44 -14.89 20.14
CA ALA A 120 121.34 -15.71 20.61
C ALA A 120 120.21 -14.85 21.23
N LYS A 121 120.57 -13.80 21.99
CA LYS A 121 119.59 -12.84 22.53
C LYS A 121 118.93 -12.00 21.45
N ILE A 122 119.68 -11.56 20.43
CA ILE A 122 119.12 -10.83 19.28
C ILE A 122 118.15 -11.74 18.53
N ALA A 123 118.53 -12.99 18.25
CA ALA A 123 117.66 -13.96 17.58
C ALA A 123 116.39 -14.27 18.39
N ALA A 124 116.50 -14.38 19.71
CA ALA A 124 115.35 -14.57 20.60
C ALA A 124 114.39 -13.35 20.58
N LEU A 125 114.94 -12.14 20.67
CA LEU A 125 114.14 -10.90 20.59
C LEU A 125 113.53 -10.69 19.20
N GLU A 126 114.22 -11.08 18.13
CA GLU A 126 113.66 -11.07 16.76
C GLU A 126 112.51 -12.06 16.61
N ALA A 127 112.61 -13.24 17.23
CA ALA A 127 111.53 -14.23 17.25
C ALA A 127 110.31 -13.75 18.05
N GLU A 128 110.52 -13.14 19.23
CA GLU A 128 109.45 -12.54 20.04
C GLU A 128 108.78 -11.35 19.34
N LEU A 129 109.56 -10.52 18.66
CA LEU A 129 109.04 -9.42 17.84
C LEU A 129 108.21 -9.96 16.66
N ALA A 130 108.69 -11.00 15.97
CA ALA A 130 107.94 -11.61 14.88
C ALA A 130 106.64 -12.25 15.36
N ALA A 131 106.64 -12.92 16.53
CA ALA A 131 105.46 -13.51 17.14
C ALA A 131 104.43 -12.43 17.53
N SER A 132 104.87 -11.36 18.20
CA SER A 132 103.98 -10.25 18.58
C SER A 132 103.46 -9.44 17.39
N GLU A 133 104.23 -9.33 16.30
CA GLU A 133 103.75 -8.74 15.04
C GLU A 133 102.76 -9.64 14.31
N ALA A 134 102.89 -10.96 14.41
CA ALA A 134 101.91 -11.91 13.91
C ALA A 134 100.60 -11.80 14.71
N ASP A 135 100.69 -11.82 16.03
CA ASP A 135 99.55 -11.61 16.92
C ASP A 135 98.86 -10.29 16.57
N ARG A 136 99.57 -9.17 16.52
CA ARG A 136 98.99 -7.86 16.15
C ARG A 136 98.22 -7.90 14.82
N LYS A 137 98.70 -8.64 13.82
CA LYS A 137 98.03 -8.77 12.52
C LYS A 137 96.74 -9.60 12.62
N ASP A 138 96.78 -10.74 13.30
CA ASP A 138 95.61 -11.61 13.45
C ASP A 138 94.51 -10.91 14.23
N LEU A 139 94.93 -10.20 15.25
CA LEU A 139 94.07 -9.52 16.17
C LEU A 139 93.50 -8.25 15.46
N SER A 140 94.29 -7.53 14.64
CA SER A 140 93.78 -6.46 13.77
C SER A 140 92.79 -6.96 12.72
N ARG A 141 92.94 -8.20 12.23
CA ARG A 141 91.95 -8.83 11.34
C ARG A 141 90.65 -9.14 12.09
N ALA A 142 90.74 -9.70 13.29
CA ALA A 142 89.57 -9.95 14.14
C ALA A 142 88.84 -8.64 14.49
N LEU A 143 89.57 -7.56 14.75
CA LEU A 143 88.97 -6.24 14.95
C LEU A 143 88.23 -5.75 13.70
N ALA A 144 88.83 -5.89 12.51
CA ALA A 144 88.19 -5.51 11.26
C ALA A 144 86.94 -6.34 10.96
N GLU A 145 86.95 -7.64 11.29
CA GLU A 145 85.79 -8.53 11.17
C GLU A 145 84.66 -8.06 12.10
N VAL A 146 84.94 -7.83 13.39
CA VAL A 146 83.94 -7.30 14.34
C VAL A 146 83.43 -5.92 13.92
N GLU A 147 84.32 -5.03 13.45
CA GLU A 147 83.94 -3.72 12.94
C GLU A 147 83.04 -3.81 11.68
N SER A 148 83.16 -4.89 10.89
CA SER A 148 82.27 -5.17 9.76
C SER A 148 80.94 -5.83 10.15
N GLU A 149 80.91 -6.59 11.25
CA GLU A 149 79.67 -7.21 11.75
C GLU A 149 78.74 -6.19 12.44
N VAL A 150 79.28 -5.15 13.08
CA VAL A 150 78.49 -4.10 13.75
C VAL A 150 77.50 -3.38 12.81
N PRO A 151 77.89 -2.85 11.63
CA PRO A 151 76.95 -2.22 10.71
C PRO A 151 75.93 -3.24 10.18
N ARG A 152 76.36 -4.48 9.88
CA ARG A 152 75.46 -5.55 9.42
C ARG A 152 74.36 -5.87 10.45
N LEU A 153 74.72 -6.05 11.71
CA LEU A 153 73.76 -6.29 12.80
C LEU A 153 72.86 -5.07 13.05
N THR A 154 73.37 -3.86 12.81
CA THR A 154 72.58 -2.63 12.92
C THR A 154 71.52 -2.55 11.81
N GLU A 155 71.88 -2.90 10.58
CA GLU A 155 70.95 -3.02 9.45
C GLU A 155 69.91 -4.12 9.68
N GLU A 156 70.33 -5.30 10.15
CA GLU A 156 69.42 -6.40 10.51
C GLU A 156 68.42 -5.97 11.61
N LEU A 157 68.89 -5.26 12.64
CA LEU A 157 68.04 -4.72 13.71
C LEU A 157 67.06 -3.67 13.19
N GLN A 158 67.50 -2.83 12.25
CA GLN A 158 66.63 -1.83 11.63
C GLN A 158 65.55 -2.48 10.75
N ALA A 159 65.93 -3.45 9.91
CA ALA A 159 64.99 -4.23 9.12
C ALA A 159 63.98 -4.97 10.00
N GLU A 160 64.42 -5.52 11.15
CA GLU A 160 63.49 -6.15 12.10
C GLU A 160 62.50 -5.11 12.66
N ARG A 161 62.96 -3.91 13.03
CA ARG A 161 62.08 -2.85 13.53
C ARG A 161 61.06 -2.39 12.49
N GLU A 162 61.47 -2.24 11.24
CA GLU A 162 60.60 -1.88 10.12
C GLU A 162 59.56 -2.99 9.88
N SER A 163 59.98 -4.27 9.90
CA SER A 163 59.06 -5.40 9.78
C SER A 163 58.05 -5.49 10.92
N ARG A 164 58.47 -5.24 12.17
CA ARG A 164 57.58 -5.20 13.34
C ARG A 164 56.62 -4.00 13.29
N GLY A 165 57.08 -2.86 12.74
CA GLY A 165 56.24 -1.69 12.49
C GLY A 165 55.12 -2.01 11.49
N SER A 166 55.48 -2.63 10.36
CA SER A 166 54.51 -3.09 9.36
C SER A 166 53.51 -4.11 9.94
N MET A 167 53.97 -5.10 10.72
CA MET A 167 53.06 -6.05 11.39
C MET A 167 52.15 -5.35 12.42
N ALA A 168 52.62 -4.31 13.10
CA ALA A 168 51.80 -3.55 14.04
C ALA A 168 50.70 -2.77 13.31
N GLU A 169 51.00 -2.17 12.15
CA GLU A 169 50.02 -1.51 11.29
C GLU A 169 48.97 -2.50 10.75
N GLU A 170 49.39 -3.69 10.29
CA GLU A 170 48.47 -4.75 9.87
C GLU A 170 47.57 -5.21 11.01
N LEU A 171 48.10 -5.37 12.23
CA LEU A 171 47.31 -5.71 13.42
C LEU A 171 46.33 -4.62 13.81
N VAL A 172 46.67 -3.34 13.64
CA VAL A 172 45.75 -2.22 13.85
C VAL A 172 44.64 -2.24 12.80
N GLY A 173 44.98 -2.38 11.52
CA GLY A 173 43.99 -2.49 10.44
C GLY A 173 43.06 -3.70 10.60
N ALA A 174 43.58 -4.85 11.04
CA ALA A 174 42.77 -6.02 11.34
C ALA A 174 41.82 -5.80 12.53
N LYS A 175 42.24 -5.05 13.56
CA LYS A 175 41.39 -4.69 14.69
C LYS A 175 40.29 -3.71 14.29
N GLU A 176 40.60 -2.72 13.46
CA GLU A 176 39.62 -1.78 12.92
C GLU A 176 38.58 -2.50 12.04
N ALA A 177 39.03 -3.39 11.15
CA ALA A 177 38.15 -4.22 10.34
C ALA A 177 37.25 -5.13 11.19
N LEU A 178 37.80 -5.71 12.27
CA LEU A 178 37.02 -6.48 13.23
C LEU A 178 35.99 -5.61 13.97
N GLY A 179 36.34 -4.39 14.36
CA GLY A 179 35.42 -3.43 14.96
C GLY A 179 34.25 -3.09 14.04
N LEU A 180 34.53 -2.74 12.79
CA LEU A 180 33.49 -2.49 11.77
C LEU A 180 32.60 -3.72 11.53
N ALA A 181 33.16 -4.92 11.55
CA ALA A 181 32.38 -6.15 11.45
C ALA A 181 31.47 -6.37 12.67
N GLN A 182 31.93 -6.04 13.88
CA GLN A 182 31.13 -6.12 15.11
C GLN A 182 29.99 -5.10 15.11
N ASP A 183 30.25 -3.86 14.69
CA ASP A 183 29.22 -2.82 14.55
C ASP A 183 28.15 -3.25 13.56
N ARG A 184 28.55 -3.81 12.41
CA ARG A 184 27.61 -4.32 11.41
C ARG A 184 26.77 -5.49 11.91
N VAL A 185 27.33 -6.35 12.76
CA VAL A 185 26.57 -7.42 13.43
C VAL A 185 25.57 -6.84 14.43
N ALA A 186 25.93 -5.80 15.17
CA ALA A 186 25.02 -5.10 16.08
C ALA A 186 23.87 -4.41 15.33
N GLU A 187 24.15 -3.74 14.20
CA GLU A 187 23.14 -3.16 13.31
C GLU A 187 22.18 -4.22 12.75
N LEU A 188 22.70 -5.35 12.26
CA LEU A 188 21.87 -6.45 11.78
C LEU A 188 21.01 -7.07 12.89
N ALA A 189 21.52 -7.12 14.12
CA ALA A 189 20.76 -7.60 15.28
C ALA A 189 19.62 -6.62 15.65
N ALA A 190 19.89 -5.31 15.63
CA ALA A 190 18.89 -4.27 15.85
C ALA A 190 17.81 -4.32 14.75
N GLY A 191 18.20 -4.35 13.48
CA GLY A 191 17.27 -4.45 12.35
C GLY A 191 16.44 -5.73 12.38
N LYS A 192 17.00 -6.85 12.86
CA LYS A 192 16.22 -8.08 13.10
C LYS A 192 15.18 -7.90 14.20
N SER A 193 15.51 -7.23 15.29
CA SER A 193 14.57 -6.95 16.39
C SER A 193 13.44 -6.02 15.95
N GLU A 194 13.75 -4.99 15.17
CA GLU A 194 12.76 -4.06 14.60
C GLU A 194 11.83 -4.79 13.62
N ALA A 195 12.38 -5.59 12.71
CA ALA A 195 11.59 -6.38 11.76
C ALA A 195 10.69 -7.40 12.48
N GLN A 196 11.16 -7.99 13.58
CA GLN A 196 10.35 -8.90 14.40
C GLN A 196 9.19 -8.14 15.08
N GLY A 197 9.45 -6.98 15.68
CA GLY A 197 8.40 -6.14 16.27
C GLY A 197 7.37 -5.66 15.24
N ALA A 198 7.81 -5.32 14.03
CA ALA A 198 6.90 -4.98 12.93
C ALA A 198 6.03 -6.17 12.50
N LEU A 199 6.58 -7.38 12.49
CA LEU A 199 5.82 -8.60 12.19
C LEU A 199 4.79 -8.92 13.27
N GLU A 200 5.13 -8.74 14.55
CA GLU A 200 4.19 -8.88 15.68
C GLU A 200 3.05 -7.84 15.59
N ALA A 201 3.36 -6.58 15.26
CA ALA A 201 2.33 -5.55 15.05
C ALA A 201 1.38 -5.86 13.87
N VAL A 202 1.91 -6.41 12.77
CA VAL A 202 1.08 -6.85 11.63
C VAL A 202 0.20 -8.05 12.02
N GLN A 203 0.71 -8.97 12.84
CA GLN A 203 -0.09 -10.09 13.35
C GLN A 203 -1.23 -9.61 14.26
N GLU A 204 -1.00 -8.62 15.13
CA GLU A 204 -2.04 -8.01 15.95
C GLU A 204 -3.10 -7.30 15.10
N GLN A 205 -2.68 -6.55 14.07
CA GLN A 205 -3.61 -5.93 13.12
C GLN A 205 -4.45 -6.99 12.37
N TYR A 206 -3.83 -8.10 11.97
CA TYR A 206 -4.54 -9.19 11.31
C TYR A 206 -5.59 -9.84 12.22
N GLN A 207 -5.26 -10.08 13.50
CA GLN A 207 -6.22 -10.60 14.48
C GLN A 207 -7.38 -9.62 14.72
N SER A 208 -7.08 -8.33 14.86
CA SER A 208 -8.12 -7.30 15.01
C SER A 208 -9.07 -7.25 13.81
N VAL A 209 -8.57 -7.43 12.58
CA VAL A 209 -9.41 -7.47 11.38
C VAL A 209 -10.26 -8.74 11.34
N LEU A 210 -9.74 -9.88 11.78
CA LEU A 210 -10.53 -11.10 11.92
C LEU A 210 -11.68 -10.92 12.92
N ASP A 211 -11.41 -10.33 14.09
CA ASP A 211 -12.44 -10.04 15.09
C ASP A 211 -13.54 -9.11 14.54
N ASP A 212 -13.16 -8.08 13.76
CA ASP A 212 -14.11 -7.19 13.09
C ASP A 212 -14.93 -7.91 12.01
N VAL A 213 -14.34 -8.82 11.24
CA VAL A 213 -15.05 -9.64 10.25
C VAL A 213 -16.04 -10.59 10.93
N GLU A 214 -15.66 -11.22 12.04
CA GLU A 214 -16.56 -12.07 12.83
C GLU A 214 -17.74 -11.26 13.39
N ARG A 215 -17.46 -10.07 13.94
CA ARG A 215 -18.51 -9.14 14.43
C ARG A 215 -19.45 -8.71 13.32
N LEU A 216 -18.94 -8.26 12.17
CA LEU A 216 -19.77 -7.86 11.03
C LEU A 216 -20.57 -9.04 10.48
N THR A 217 -20.02 -10.25 10.50
CA THR A 217 -20.74 -11.46 10.10
C THR A 217 -21.93 -11.73 11.03
N ALA A 218 -21.74 -11.58 12.34
CA ALA A 218 -22.83 -11.70 13.31
C ALA A 218 -23.90 -10.61 13.11
N GLU A 219 -23.51 -9.35 12.87
CA GLU A 219 -24.43 -8.25 12.57
C GLU A 219 -25.23 -8.49 11.27
N VAL A 220 -24.62 -9.07 10.24
CA VAL A 220 -25.32 -9.44 9.00
C VAL A 220 -26.33 -10.56 9.26
N GLN A 221 -26.00 -11.54 10.11
CA GLN A 221 -26.94 -12.60 10.48
C GLN A 221 -28.15 -12.05 11.25
N THR A 222 -27.94 -11.14 12.21
CA THR A 222 -29.06 -10.52 12.96
C THR A 222 -29.95 -9.67 12.06
N LEU A 223 -29.37 -8.87 11.16
CA LEU A 223 -30.14 -8.09 10.18
C LEU A 223 -30.92 -8.99 9.22
N THR A 224 -30.37 -10.16 8.87
CA THR A 224 -31.07 -11.14 8.03
C THR A 224 -32.27 -11.73 8.76
N THR A 225 -32.13 -12.11 10.03
CA THR A 225 -33.26 -12.62 10.82
C THR A 225 -34.33 -11.56 11.07
N GLU A 226 -33.92 -10.30 11.29
CA GLU A 226 -34.85 -9.17 11.40
C GLU A 226 -35.61 -8.92 10.10
N ARG A 227 -34.92 -8.96 8.94
CA ARG A 227 -35.57 -8.86 7.62
C ARG A 227 -36.60 -9.97 7.43
N ASP A 228 -36.25 -11.21 7.78
CA ASP A 228 -37.17 -12.35 7.61
C ASP A 228 -38.39 -12.24 8.53
N ALA A 229 -38.21 -11.76 9.76
CA ALA A 229 -39.31 -11.47 10.68
C ALA A 229 -40.21 -10.35 10.15
N LEU A 230 -39.64 -9.26 9.61
CA LEU A 230 -40.42 -8.18 8.99
C LEU A 230 -41.16 -8.65 7.73
N SER A 231 -40.54 -9.49 6.90
CA SER A 231 -41.17 -10.08 5.73
C SER A 231 -42.36 -10.97 6.11
N LEU A 232 -42.24 -11.75 7.19
CA LEU A 232 -43.34 -12.56 7.71
C LEU A 232 -44.48 -11.66 8.23
N ARG A 233 -44.15 -10.60 8.99
CA ARG A 233 -45.14 -9.64 9.50
C ARG A 233 -45.86 -8.91 8.37
N MET A 234 -45.16 -8.56 7.30
CA MET A 234 -45.76 -7.96 6.11
C MET A 234 -46.76 -8.91 5.46
N GLY A 235 -46.41 -10.18 5.28
CA GLY A 235 -47.35 -11.20 4.76
C GLY A 235 -48.57 -11.42 5.66
N GLN A 236 -48.40 -11.35 7.00
CA GLN A 236 -49.52 -11.41 7.95
C GLN A 236 -50.46 -10.20 7.82
N LEU A 237 -49.91 -9.00 7.66
CA LEU A 237 -50.71 -7.77 7.45
C LEU A 237 -51.44 -7.79 6.10
N GLU A 238 -50.80 -8.30 5.04
CA GLU A 238 -51.44 -8.47 3.73
C GLU A 238 -52.60 -9.47 3.80
N ALA A 239 -52.44 -10.58 4.53
CA ALA A 239 -53.51 -11.54 4.75
C ALA A 239 -54.67 -10.93 5.55
N ALA A 240 -54.38 -10.23 6.65
CA ALA A 240 -55.40 -9.54 7.45
C ALA A 240 -56.13 -8.46 6.64
N LEU A 241 -55.42 -7.73 5.76
CA LEU A 241 -56.03 -6.76 4.85
C LEU A 241 -56.96 -7.45 3.85
N ALA A 242 -56.57 -8.58 3.28
CA ALA A 242 -57.41 -9.36 2.36
C ALA A 242 -58.67 -9.91 3.06
N GLU A 243 -58.55 -10.39 4.29
CA GLU A 243 -59.70 -10.82 5.11
C GLU A 243 -60.65 -9.65 5.42
N ALA A 244 -60.12 -8.48 5.80
CA ALA A 244 -60.92 -7.28 6.06
C ALA A 244 -61.60 -6.75 4.79
N GLN A 245 -60.93 -6.83 3.63
CA GLN A 245 -61.54 -6.50 2.34
C GLN A 245 -62.65 -7.50 1.97
N GLY A 246 -62.44 -8.78 2.26
CA GLY A 246 -63.45 -9.82 2.06
C GLY A 246 -64.70 -9.60 2.94
N SER A 247 -64.50 -9.27 4.23
CA SER A 247 -65.61 -8.99 5.14
C SER A 247 -66.36 -7.70 4.80
N LEU A 248 -65.65 -6.68 4.31
CA LEU A 248 -66.27 -5.47 3.78
C LEU A 248 -67.13 -5.79 2.55
N GLY A 249 -66.64 -6.63 1.63
CA GLY A 249 -67.42 -7.10 0.48
C GLY A 249 -68.67 -7.89 0.88
N THR A 250 -68.61 -8.71 1.93
CA THR A 250 -69.80 -9.39 2.46
C THR A 250 -70.78 -8.41 3.08
N LEU A 251 -70.31 -7.43 3.87
CA LEU A 251 -71.16 -6.40 4.46
C LEU A 251 -71.81 -5.51 3.40
N GLU A 252 -71.10 -5.19 2.32
CA GLU A 252 -71.66 -4.48 1.17
C GLU A 252 -72.78 -5.30 0.52
N SER A 253 -72.58 -6.60 0.32
CA SER A 253 -73.62 -7.48 -0.23
C SER A 253 -74.83 -7.65 0.70
N GLU A 254 -74.63 -7.71 2.01
CA GLU A 254 -75.70 -7.76 3.02
C GLU A 254 -76.46 -6.42 3.08
N SER A 255 -75.76 -5.30 2.92
CA SER A 255 -76.35 -3.96 2.84
C SER A 255 -77.20 -3.81 1.59
N ASP A 256 -76.72 -4.26 0.42
CA ASP A 256 -77.48 -4.23 -0.83
C ASP A 256 -78.69 -5.17 -0.77
N TRP A 257 -78.55 -6.35 -0.14
CA TRP A 257 -79.69 -7.23 0.12
C TRP A 257 -80.71 -6.60 1.05
N SER A 258 -80.25 -5.94 2.13
CA SER A 258 -81.12 -5.21 3.06
C SER A 258 -81.85 -4.05 2.38
N ARG A 259 -81.17 -3.32 1.48
CA ARG A 259 -81.78 -2.28 0.65
C ARG A 259 -82.83 -2.85 -0.29
N SER A 260 -82.51 -3.91 -1.03
CA SER A 260 -83.46 -4.58 -1.93
C SER A 260 -84.68 -5.09 -1.15
N SER A 261 -84.46 -5.70 0.02
CA SER A 261 -85.55 -6.16 0.89
C SER A 261 -86.40 -5.01 1.43
N LEU A 262 -85.79 -3.86 1.75
CA LEU A 262 -86.51 -2.67 2.20
C LEU A 262 -87.31 -2.03 1.06
N GLU A 263 -86.77 -1.98 -0.15
CA GLU A 263 -87.48 -1.52 -1.36
C GLU A 263 -88.66 -2.43 -1.67
N GLU A 264 -88.49 -3.77 -1.61
CA GLU A 264 -89.58 -4.73 -1.75
C GLU A 264 -90.67 -4.51 -0.68
N ALA A 265 -90.30 -4.35 0.59
CA ALA A 265 -91.25 -4.05 1.65
C ALA A 265 -91.99 -2.72 1.41
N HIS A 266 -91.29 -1.70 0.92
CA HIS A 266 -91.88 -0.40 0.59
C HIS A 266 -92.85 -0.49 -0.60
N THR A 267 -92.54 -1.29 -1.64
CA THR A 267 -93.47 -1.53 -2.75
C THR A 267 -94.71 -2.31 -2.30
N ARG A 268 -94.56 -3.33 -1.44
CA ARG A 268 -95.71 -4.04 -0.85
C ARG A 268 -96.57 -3.13 0.01
N ALA A 269 -95.95 -2.25 0.81
CA ALA A 269 -96.68 -1.28 1.61
C ALA A 269 -97.53 -0.34 0.72
N LYS A 270 -96.94 0.18 -0.38
CA LYS A 270 -97.67 0.98 -1.38
C LYS A 270 -98.83 0.21 -2.02
N GLN A 271 -98.63 -1.06 -2.37
CA GLN A 271 -99.70 -1.91 -2.90
C GLN A 271 -100.84 -2.09 -1.89
N LEU A 272 -100.52 -2.35 -0.62
CA LEU A 272 -101.52 -2.47 0.44
C LEU A 272 -102.26 -1.14 0.69
N GLU A 273 -101.58 0.01 0.56
CA GLU A 273 -102.22 1.33 0.63
C GLU A 273 -103.18 1.55 -0.54
N GLU A 274 -102.80 1.18 -1.76
CA GLU A 274 -103.67 1.24 -2.94
C GLU A 274 -104.87 0.29 -2.81
N GLU A 275 -104.67 -0.93 -2.32
CA GLU A 275 -105.74 -1.90 -2.04
C GLU A 275 -106.69 -1.38 -0.95
N ARG A 276 -106.16 -0.80 0.13
CA ARG A 276 -106.95 -0.16 1.18
C ARG A 276 -107.77 1.00 0.63
N ASP A 277 -107.18 1.85 -0.20
CA ASP A 277 -107.88 2.99 -0.79
C ASP A 277 -108.93 2.54 -1.80
N ALA A 278 -108.67 1.48 -2.56
CA ALA A 278 -109.67 0.83 -3.41
C ALA A 278 -110.83 0.25 -2.59
N ALA A 279 -110.53 -0.46 -1.49
CA ALA A 279 -111.54 -0.97 -0.56
C ALA A 279 -112.36 0.16 0.08
N ARG A 280 -111.74 1.28 0.45
CA ARG A 280 -112.43 2.48 0.95
C ARG A 280 -113.36 3.09 -0.10
N ARG A 281 -112.94 3.15 -1.37
CA ARG A 281 -113.82 3.60 -2.47
C ARG A 281 -114.99 2.65 -2.67
N GLN A 282 -114.76 1.33 -2.63
CA GLN A 282 -115.84 0.34 -2.71
C GLN A 282 -116.81 0.49 -1.54
N LEU A 283 -116.31 0.70 -0.32
CA LEU A 283 -117.12 0.93 0.87
C LEU A 283 -117.96 2.19 0.74
N ALA A 284 -117.39 3.30 0.24
CA ALA A 284 -118.15 4.53 -0.04
C ALA A 284 -119.28 4.31 -1.07
N VAL A 285 -119.03 3.52 -2.12
CA VAL A 285 -120.07 3.14 -3.10
C VAL A 285 -121.19 2.32 -2.44
N VAL A 286 -120.84 1.39 -1.55
CA VAL A 286 -121.82 0.60 -0.80
C VAL A 286 -122.60 1.48 0.18
N GLU A 287 -121.95 2.40 0.88
CA GLU A 287 -122.60 3.36 1.78
C GLU A 287 -123.56 4.28 1.04
N ASP A 288 -123.18 4.81 -0.13
CA ASP A 288 -124.05 5.62 -0.96
C ASP A 288 -125.21 4.81 -1.54
N GLY A 289 -124.97 3.55 -1.91
CA GLY A 289 -126.01 2.59 -2.28
C GLY A 289 -126.99 2.34 -1.13
N LEU A 290 -126.48 2.19 0.10
CA LEU A 290 -127.28 2.03 1.30
C LEU A 290 -128.10 3.29 1.61
N ARG A 291 -127.52 4.48 1.49
CA ARG A 291 -128.23 5.77 1.63
C ARG A 291 -129.31 5.93 0.57
N SER A 292 -129.03 5.52 -0.68
CA SER A 292 -130.02 5.52 -1.75
C SER A 292 -131.18 4.57 -1.43
N LEU A 293 -130.88 3.36 -0.95
CA LEU A 293 -131.89 2.40 -0.48
C LEU A 293 -132.69 2.94 0.72
N GLN A 294 -132.04 3.58 1.70
CA GLN A 294 -132.74 4.25 2.81
C GLN A 294 -133.66 5.37 2.31
N THR A 295 -133.23 6.16 1.33
CA THR A 295 -134.07 7.19 0.70
C THR A 295 -135.25 6.56 -0.02
N GLN A 296 -135.05 5.43 -0.71
CA GLN A 296 -136.14 4.67 -1.33
C GLN A 296 -137.10 4.10 -0.30
N VAL A 297 -136.61 3.57 0.82
CA VAL A 297 -137.45 3.06 1.92
C VAL A 297 -138.27 4.19 2.52
N THR A 298 -137.67 5.34 2.85
CA THR A 298 -138.42 6.49 3.38
C THR A 298 -139.44 7.05 2.39
N GLU A 299 -139.15 7.01 1.09
CA GLU A 299 -140.12 7.38 0.05
C GLU A 299 -141.24 6.35 -0.09
N LEU A 300 -140.91 5.05 0.00
CA LEU A 300 -141.91 3.98 0.05
C LEU A 300 -142.78 4.10 1.30
N GLU A 301 -142.21 4.39 2.47
CA GLU A 301 -142.92 4.67 3.72
C GLU A 301 -143.84 5.89 3.60
N ARG A 302 -143.39 6.98 2.95
CA ARG A 302 -144.26 8.12 2.63
C ARG A 302 -145.38 7.76 1.68
N SER A 303 -145.09 6.97 0.65
CA SER A 303 -146.12 6.48 -0.28
C SER A 303 -147.14 5.58 0.41
N LEU A 304 -146.70 4.80 1.40
CA LEU A 304 -147.54 3.94 2.21
C LEU A 304 -148.40 4.78 3.15
N ALA A 305 -147.81 5.78 3.82
CA ALA A 305 -148.53 6.74 4.67
C ALA A 305 -149.56 7.57 3.88
N LEU A 306 -149.26 7.95 2.64
CA LEU A 306 -150.22 8.59 1.72
C LEU A 306 -151.35 7.63 1.37
N LYS A 307 -151.06 6.36 1.07
CA LYS A 307 -152.09 5.34 0.82
C LYS A 307 -152.93 5.03 2.05
N ASP A 308 -152.34 5.04 3.25
CA ASP A 308 -153.06 4.90 4.50
C ASP A 308 -153.94 6.13 4.78
N ALA A 309 -153.48 7.34 4.45
CA ALA A 309 -154.30 8.54 4.49
C ALA A 309 -155.46 8.48 3.48
N ASP A 310 -155.23 7.97 2.27
CA ASP A 310 -156.30 7.71 1.30
C ASP A 310 -157.27 6.64 1.81
N ALA A 311 -156.79 5.59 2.48
CA ALA A 311 -157.64 4.57 3.10
C ALA A 311 -158.47 5.15 4.27
N VAL A 312 -157.90 6.07 5.06
CA VAL A 312 -158.63 6.82 6.10
C VAL A 312 -159.63 7.78 5.47
N GLY A 313 -159.28 8.46 4.37
CA GLY A 313 -160.20 9.31 3.60
C GLY A 313 -161.36 8.52 2.99
N LEU A 314 -161.10 7.32 2.47
CA LEU A 314 -162.11 6.39 1.99
C LEU A 314 -162.98 5.86 3.12
N ARG A 315 -162.42 5.60 4.32
CA ARG A 315 -163.18 5.24 5.52
C ARG A 315 -164.04 6.40 6.03
N ALA A 316 -163.55 7.64 5.95
CA ALA A 316 -164.31 8.85 6.27
C ALA A 316 -165.45 9.12 5.27
N ALA A 317 -165.23 8.85 3.98
CA ALA A 317 -166.26 8.88 2.95
C ALA A 317 -167.30 7.75 3.13
N LEU A 318 -166.87 6.58 3.62
CA LEU A 318 -167.75 5.48 3.99
C LEU A 318 -168.61 5.83 5.22
N THR A 319 -168.04 6.49 6.24
CA THR A 319 -168.79 6.94 7.42
C THR A 319 -169.77 8.09 7.11
N ALA A 320 -169.42 8.99 6.19
CA ALA A 320 -170.34 9.99 5.66
C ALA A 320 -171.51 9.35 4.88
N ARG A 321 -171.24 8.31 4.07
CA ARG A 321 -172.30 7.54 3.38
C ARG A 321 -173.14 6.65 4.29
N THR A 322 -172.63 6.20 5.43
CA THR A 322 -173.44 5.49 6.44
C THR A 322 -174.26 6.44 7.33
N GLY A 323 -173.90 7.73 7.39
CA GLY A 323 -174.75 8.77 7.98
C GLY A 323 -175.98 9.09 7.13
N GLU A 324 -175.84 9.08 5.80
CA GLU A 324 -176.95 9.25 4.84
C GLU A 324 -177.88 8.01 4.75
N ALA A 325 -177.43 6.84 5.24
CA ALA A 325 -178.24 5.61 5.32
C ALA A 325 -179.05 5.47 6.64
N ALA A 326 -178.82 6.36 7.62
CA ALA A 326 -179.49 6.35 8.91
C ALA A 326 -180.78 7.21 8.97
N GLU A 327 -181.13 7.91 7.89
CA GLU A 327 -182.35 8.76 7.78
C GLU A 327 -183.59 8.05 7.19
N LEU A 328 -183.52 6.73 6.96
CA LEU A 328 -184.65 5.93 6.45
C LEU A 328 -185.64 5.35 7.51
N PRO A 329 -185.33 5.25 8.82
CA PRO A 329 -186.31 4.87 9.84
C PRO A 329 -187.10 6.05 10.43
N SER A 330 -186.59 7.28 10.33
CA SER A 330 -187.20 8.52 10.87
C SER A 330 -188.42 9.02 10.08
N LEU A 331 -188.66 8.50 8.87
CA LEU A 331 -189.86 8.75 8.07
C LEU A 331 -191.00 7.73 8.30
N ARG A 332 -190.78 6.64 9.05
CA ARG A 332 -191.83 5.64 9.38
C ARG A 332 -192.39 5.75 10.79
N SER A 333 -191.60 6.18 11.77
CA SER A 333 -192.05 6.36 13.16
C SER A 333 -192.79 7.70 13.39
N ALA A 334 -192.61 8.69 12.50
CA ALA A 334 -193.37 9.95 12.48
C ALA A 334 -194.84 9.80 11.98
N LEU A 335 -195.26 8.59 11.57
CA LEU A 335 -196.67 8.23 11.35
C LEU A 335 -197.35 7.64 12.60
N GLU A 336 -196.61 7.23 13.64
CA GLU A 336 -197.15 6.44 14.77
C GLU A 336 -196.88 7.01 16.17
N GLY A 337 -196.65 8.31 16.28
CA GLY A 337 -197.44 9.10 17.25
C GLY A 337 -198.91 9.26 16.83
N ARG A 338 -199.28 8.74 15.65
CA ARG A 338 -200.58 8.87 15.00
C ARG A 338 -201.85 8.66 15.84
N ALA A 339 -201.80 7.71 16.79
CA ALA A 339 -203.00 7.31 17.53
C ALA A 339 -202.85 7.17 19.06
N ALA A 340 -201.66 7.07 19.65
CA ALA A 340 -201.53 7.11 21.12
C ALA A 340 -200.08 7.36 21.55
N GLU A 341 -199.75 8.54 22.02
CA GLU A 341 -199.95 8.89 23.44
C GLU A 341 -199.17 7.95 24.38
N ALA A 342 -197.95 8.34 24.70
CA ALA A 342 -197.70 9.30 25.78
C ALA A 342 -197.91 8.76 27.21
N SER A 343 -198.24 7.49 27.42
CA SER A 343 -198.35 6.97 28.80
C SER A 343 -197.08 6.31 29.35
N GLN A 344 -196.19 5.75 28.53
CA GLN A 344 -195.10 4.90 29.04
C GLN A 344 -193.71 5.54 29.01
N ALA A 345 -193.66 6.85 29.25
CA ALA A 345 -192.45 7.59 29.63
C ALA A 345 -191.99 7.29 31.08
N GLN A 346 -192.68 6.43 31.82
CA GLN A 346 -192.42 6.20 33.25
C GLN A 346 -191.64 4.91 33.59
N ALA A 347 -191.36 4.06 32.59
CA ALA A 347 -190.55 2.83 32.75
C ALA A 347 -189.09 2.98 32.24
N ARG A 348 -188.70 4.18 31.81
CA ARG A 348 -187.30 4.62 31.89
C ARG A 348 -186.74 4.29 33.27
N VAL A 349 -185.42 4.35 33.38
CA VAL A 349 -184.66 4.47 34.63
C VAL A 349 -184.25 3.14 35.27
N ARG A 350 -184.90 1.98 35.02
CA ARG A 350 -184.53 0.71 35.71
C ARG A 350 -183.69 -0.33 34.98
N ALA A 351 -183.32 -0.18 33.70
CA ALA A 351 -182.44 -1.17 33.03
C ALA A 351 -181.13 -0.59 32.48
N LEU A 352 -180.98 0.74 32.49
CA LEU A 352 -179.70 1.43 32.23
C LEU A 352 -178.64 1.15 33.32
N GLU A 353 -178.96 0.33 34.33
CA GLU A 353 -178.01 -0.26 35.30
C GLU A 353 -177.26 -1.50 34.73
N ALA A 354 -177.69 -2.09 33.61
CA ALA A 354 -177.04 -3.24 32.97
C ALA A 354 -175.92 -2.87 31.97
N GLU A 355 -175.92 -1.65 31.43
CA GLU A 355 -174.93 -1.17 30.44
C GLU A 355 -173.59 -0.75 31.07
N LEU A 356 -173.50 -0.70 32.41
CA LEU A 356 -172.29 -0.34 33.17
C LEU A 356 -171.35 -1.54 33.44
N ALA A 357 -171.75 -2.77 33.08
CA ALA A 357 -170.94 -3.99 33.20
C ALA A 357 -170.08 -4.29 31.95
N GLN A 358 -170.44 -3.75 30.78
CA GLN A 358 -169.80 -4.07 29.49
C GLN A 358 -168.65 -3.11 29.11
N ALA A 359 -168.49 -1.99 29.82
CA ALA A 359 -167.43 -0.99 29.61
C ALA A 359 -166.09 -1.32 30.34
N ARG A 360 -166.02 -2.43 31.09
CA ARG A 360 -164.82 -2.86 31.85
C ARG A 360 -163.94 -3.89 31.11
N GLU A 361 -164.36 -4.38 29.95
CA GLU A 361 -163.64 -5.40 29.17
C GLU A 361 -162.70 -4.79 28.11
N GLY A 362 -163.01 -3.59 27.59
CA GLY A 362 -162.19 -2.92 26.56
C GLY A 362 -160.89 -2.26 27.07
N SER A 363 -160.74 -2.02 28.37
CA SER A 363 -159.52 -1.41 28.95
C SER A 363 -158.42 -2.43 29.31
N ARG A 364 -158.62 -3.73 29.04
CA ARG A 364 -157.62 -4.79 29.26
C ARG A 364 -156.71 -5.04 28.04
N GLU A 365 -157.19 -4.81 26.82
CA GLU A 365 -156.43 -5.09 25.59
C GLU A 365 -155.40 -3.99 25.25
N GLU A 366 -155.63 -2.75 25.69
CA GLU A 366 -154.67 -1.64 25.48
C GLU A 366 -153.44 -1.72 26.41
N VAL A 367 -153.53 -2.47 27.52
CA VAL A 367 -152.41 -2.69 28.45
C VAL A 367 -151.47 -3.80 27.96
N GLU A 368 -151.98 -4.87 27.33
CA GLU A 368 -151.13 -5.93 26.75
C GLU A 368 -150.33 -5.45 25.52
N ALA A 369 -150.90 -4.53 24.70
CA ALA A 369 -150.20 -3.94 23.56
C ALA A 369 -149.08 -2.94 23.95
N ALA A 370 -149.06 -2.47 25.20
CA ALA A 370 -148.00 -1.64 25.76
C ALA A 370 -146.87 -2.48 26.38
N GLU A 371 -147.19 -3.63 27.00
CA GLU A 371 -146.19 -4.55 27.55
C GLU A 371 -145.32 -5.22 26.48
N VAL A 372 -145.88 -5.53 25.29
CA VAL A 372 -145.09 -6.10 24.18
C VAL A 372 -144.08 -5.09 23.60
N ARG A 373 -144.42 -3.80 23.59
CA ARG A 373 -143.50 -2.73 23.16
C ARG A 373 -142.40 -2.45 24.19
N ALA A 374 -142.69 -2.59 25.48
CA ALA A 374 -141.69 -2.49 26.53
C ALA A 374 -140.67 -3.65 26.47
N ARG A 375 -141.12 -4.90 26.21
CA ARG A 375 -140.23 -6.07 26.08
C ARG A 375 -139.31 -6.01 24.86
N MET A 376 -139.77 -5.44 23.74
CA MET A 376 -138.93 -5.22 22.55
C MET A 376 -137.81 -4.21 22.85
N ALA A 377 -138.14 -3.09 23.51
CA ALA A 377 -137.15 -2.09 23.90
C ALA A 377 -136.12 -2.61 24.93
N GLU A 378 -136.54 -3.49 25.85
CA GLU A 378 -135.63 -4.15 26.78
C GLU A 378 -134.66 -5.12 26.07
N SER A 379 -135.09 -5.81 25.02
CA SER A 379 -134.23 -6.68 24.22
C SER A 379 -133.22 -5.91 23.35
N GLU A 380 -133.61 -4.74 22.84
CA GLU A 380 -132.71 -3.84 22.11
C GLU A 380 -131.65 -3.23 23.06
N LEU A 381 -132.05 -2.83 24.28
CA LEU A 381 -131.11 -2.36 25.30
C LEU A 381 -130.14 -3.44 25.79
N ALA A 382 -130.57 -4.70 25.84
CA ALA A 382 -129.67 -5.82 26.13
C ALA A 382 -128.64 -6.02 25.02
N SER A 383 -129.06 -5.96 23.74
CA SER A 383 -128.15 -6.10 22.60
C SER A 383 -127.14 -4.94 22.51
N LEU A 384 -127.55 -3.71 22.85
CA LEU A 384 -126.65 -2.55 22.86
C LEU A 384 -125.65 -2.59 24.02
N ARG A 385 -126.01 -3.20 25.17
CA ARG A 385 -125.05 -3.44 26.26
C ARG A 385 -124.01 -4.48 25.88
N GLU A 386 -124.41 -5.55 25.20
CA GLU A 386 -123.49 -6.58 24.72
C GLU A 386 -122.50 -6.02 23.69
N VAL A 387 -122.96 -5.14 22.78
CA VAL A 387 -122.09 -4.44 21.82
C VAL A 387 -121.16 -3.44 22.51
N LEU A 388 -121.62 -2.75 23.56
CA LEU A 388 -120.79 -1.84 24.34
C LEU A 388 -119.69 -2.60 25.11
N GLU A 389 -120.04 -3.72 25.77
CA GLU A 389 -119.09 -4.57 26.48
C GLU A 389 -118.06 -5.19 25.51
N ALA A 390 -118.47 -5.57 24.30
CA ALA A 390 -117.56 -6.02 23.24
C ALA A 390 -116.61 -4.91 22.78
N ALA A 391 -117.11 -3.69 22.58
CA ALA A 391 -116.29 -2.54 22.19
C ALA A 391 -115.30 -2.11 23.28
N GLU A 392 -115.70 -2.17 24.56
CA GLU A 392 -114.83 -1.91 25.70
C GLU A 392 -113.74 -2.98 25.85
N ALA A 393 -114.06 -4.26 25.57
CA ALA A 393 -113.07 -5.34 25.53
C ALA A 393 -112.05 -5.17 24.38
N GLU A 394 -112.50 -4.72 23.20
CA GLU A 394 -111.60 -4.40 22.09
C GLU A 394 -110.71 -3.18 22.39
N GLN A 395 -111.24 -2.15 23.05
CA GLN A 395 -110.43 -1.00 23.49
C GLN A 395 -109.38 -1.39 24.51
N MET A 396 -109.70 -2.25 25.47
CA MET A 396 -108.70 -2.76 26.42
C MET A 396 -107.65 -3.62 25.71
N SER A 397 -108.05 -4.49 24.79
CA SER A 397 -107.11 -5.29 24.00
C SER A 397 -106.16 -4.43 23.16
N LEU A 398 -106.66 -3.36 22.53
CA LEU A 398 -105.83 -2.42 21.78
C LEU A 398 -104.87 -1.65 22.68
N ARG A 399 -105.32 -1.27 23.88
CA ARG A 399 -104.49 -0.58 24.87
C ARG A 399 -103.36 -1.47 25.37
N ASP A 400 -103.66 -2.72 25.73
CA ASP A 400 -102.66 -3.69 26.18
C ASP A 400 -101.65 -4.00 25.07
N ARG A 401 -102.12 -4.06 23.81
CA ARG A 401 -101.24 -4.27 22.65
C ARG A 401 -100.33 -3.07 22.39
N MET A 402 -100.86 -1.85 22.49
CA MET A 402 -100.05 -0.63 22.40
C MET A 402 -99.04 -0.50 23.53
N GLU A 403 -99.40 -0.90 24.75
CA GLU A 403 -98.50 -0.88 25.90
C GLU A 403 -97.40 -1.94 25.76
N SER A 404 -97.74 -3.13 25.23
CA SER A 404 -96.78 -4.17 24.85
C SER A 404 -95.84 -3.70 23.72
N ASP A 405 -96.37 -3.08 22.68
CA ASP A 405 -95.56 -2.57 21.55
C ASP A 405 -94.65 -1.41 22.00
N ALA A 406 -95.13 -0.55 22.90
CA ALA A 406 -94.33 0.51 23.49
C ALA A 406 -93.20 -0.04 24.38
N ALA A 407 -93.46 -1.12 25.15
CA ALA A 407 -92.44 -1.80 25.92
C ALA A 407 -91.39 -2.46 25.02
N ALA A 408 -91.80 -3.14 23.96
CA ALA A 408 -90.90 -3.77 22.98
C ALA A 408 -90.05 -2.73 22.24
N LEU A 409 -90.62 -1.57 21.89
CA LEU A 409 -89.87 -0.46 21.31
C LEU A 409 -88.89 0.16 22.31
N GLY A 410 -89.25 0.25 23.60
CA GLY A 410 -88.35 0.70 24.66
C GLY A 410 -87.14 -0.22 24.84
N GLU A 411 -87.35 -1.54 24.83
CA GLU A 411 -86.26 -2.52 24.87
C GLU A 411 -85.38 -2.46 23.62
N ALA A 412 -85.98 -2.33 22.43
CA ALA A 412 -85.23 -2.20 21.18
C ALA A 412 -84.38 -0.92 21.13
N VAL A 413 -84.90 0.20 21.66
CA VAL A 413 -84.13 1.45 21.80
C VAL A 413 -82.97 1.28 22.76
N HIS A 414 -83.17 0.65 23.92
CA HIS A 414 -82.08 0.39 24.86
C HIS A 414 -81.03 -0.57 24.29
N GLU A 415 -81.43 -1.59 23.53
CA GLU A 415 -80.51 -2.49 22.85
C GLU A 415 -79.72 -1.75 21.75
N ALA A 416 -80.36 -0.84 21.01
CA ALA A 416 -79.71 0.01 20.03
C ALA A 416 -78.72 0.99 20.68
N GLU A 417 -79.09 1.63 21.79
CA GLU A 417 -78.21 2.51 22.56
C GLU A 417 -76.99 1.75 23.10
N ALA A 418 -77.19 0.53 23.60
CA ALA A 418 -76.10 -0.34 24.05
C ALA A 418 -75.14 -0.70 22.90
N LYS A 419 -75.66 -1.06 21.72
CA LYS A 419 -74.85 -1.34 20.53
C LYS A 419 -74.10 -0.10 20.04
N VAL A 420 -74.73 1.08 20.08
CA VAL A 420 -74.06 2.34 19.73
C VAL A 420 -72.94 2.66 20.72
N ALA A 421 -73.15 2.45 22.03
CA ALA A 421 -72.11 2.63 23.03
C ALA A 421 -70.94 1.64 22.83
N GLU A 422 -71.23 0.38 22.52
CA GLU A 422 -70.23 -0.64 22.22
C GLU A 422 -69.43 -0.31 20.96
N LEU A 423 -70.09 0.03 19.85
CA LEU A 423 -69.43 0.45 18.61
C LEU A 423 -68.59 1.70 18.83
N THR A 424 -69.09 2.67 19.60
CA THR A 424 -68.32 3.87 19.96
C THR A 424 -67.05 3.50 20.72
N ALA A 425 -67.14 2.59 21.69
CA ALA A 425 -65.97 2.09 22.43
C ALA A 425 -64.99 1.36 21.50
N GLN A 426 -65.48 0.51 20.59
CA GLN A 426 -64.65 -0.18 19.59
C GLN A 426 -63.95 0.81 18.64
N VAL A 427 -64.64 1.86 18.17
CA VAL A 427 -64.01 2.90 17.34
C VAL A 427 -62.95 3.67 18.12
N THR A 428 -63.19 3.99 19.39
CA THR A 428 -62.16 4.66 20.21
C THR A 428 -60.94 3.78 20.47
N ALA A 429 -61.14 2.47 20.66
CA ALA A 429 -60.06 1.51 20.82
C ALA A 429 -59.24 1.38 19.51
N ALA A 430 -59.91 1.25 18.37
CA ALA A 430 -59.27 1.20 17.06
C ALA A 430 -58.51 2.50 16.73
N HIS A 431 -59.00 3.67 17.17
CA HIS A 431 -58.25 4.92 17.05
C HIS A 431 -56.99 4.94 17.92
N ALA A 432 -57.06 4.46 19.17
CA ALA A 432 -55.89 4.35 20.03
C ALA A 432 -54.83 3.39 19.46
N GLU A 433 -55.24 2.24 18.94
CA GLU A 433 -54.34 1.28 18.27
C GLU A 433 -53.70 1.89 17.00
N ARG A 434 -54.48 2.64 16.21
CA ARG A 434 -53.97 3.33 15.02
C ARG A 434 -52.94 4.40 15.39
N GLU A 435 -53.17 5.16 16.46
CA GLU A 435 -52.19 6.13 16.97
C GLU A 435 -50.92 5.44 17.47
N GLU A 436 -51.05 4.30 18.16
CA GLU A 436 -49.89 3.52 18.60
C GLU A 436 -49.08 2.99 17.40
N HIS A 437 -49.74 2.44 16.39
CA HIS A 437 -49.09 2.01 15.16
C HIS A 437 -48.44 3.17 14.40
N ALA A 438 -49.06 4.35 14.37
CA ALA A 438 -48.46 5.54 13.78
C ALA A 438 -47.19 5.97 14.54
N GLN A 439 -47.19 5.89 15.87
CA GLN A 439 -45.99 6.15 16.68
C GLN A 439 -44.88 5.10 16.44
N GLN A 440 -45.26 3.82 16.33
CA GLN A 440 -44.32 2.74 16.00
C GLN A 440 -43.70 2.94 14.61
N LEU A 441 -44.50 3.30 13.60
CA LEU A 441 -44.02 3.63 12.26
C LEU A 441 -43.06 4.82 12.28
N ALA A 442 -43.40 5.91 12.96
CA ALA A 442 -42.52 7.07 13.10
C ALA A 442 -41.19 6.72 13.82
N ALA A 443 -41.21 5.77 14.76
CA ALA A 443 -40.00 5.27 15.40
C ALA A 443 -39.14 4.42 14.47
N VAL A 444 -39.76 3.57 13.64
CA VAL A 444 -39.06 2.77 12.61
C VAL A 444 -38.47 3.68 11.54
N GLU A 445 -39.20 4.68 11.06
CA GLU A 445 -38.69 5.67 10.09
C GLU A 445 -37.45 6.41 10.61
N ARG A 446 -37.44 6.79 11.90
CA ARG A 446 -36.24 7.37 12.53
C ARG A 446 -35.07 6.40 12.55
N LYS A 447 -35.30 5.12 12.87
CA LYS A 447 -34.26 4.08 12.84
C LYS A 447 -33.72 3.82 11.43
N VAL A 448 -34.60 3.83 10.43
CA VAL A 448 -34.20 3.72 9.01
C VAL A 448 -33.37 4.94 8.60
N ALA A 449 -33.76 6.15 9.00
CA ALA A 449 -32.98 7.35 8.73
C ALA A 449 -31.60 7.32 9.40
N THR A 450 -31.49 6.85 10.65
CA THR A 450 -30.19 6.72 11.34
C THR A 450 -29.30 5.67 10.70
N THR A 451 -29.84 4.49 10.37
CA THR A 451 -29.07 3.43 9.71
C THR A 451 -28.65 3.82 8.29
N GLN A 452 -29.46 4.61 7.58
CA GLN A 452 -29.11 5.16 6.28
C GLN A 452 -27.99 6.21 6.39
N ALA A 453 -28.00 7.05 7.43
CA ALA A 453 -26.91 7.98 7.72
C ALA A 453 -25.61 7.24 8.08
N GLU A 454 -25.70 6.15 8.86
CA GLU A 454 -24.57 5.28 9.16
C GLU A 454 -24.01 4.60 7.91
N ARG A 455 -24.87 4.06 7.03
CA ARG A 455 -24.47 3.51 5.74
C ARG A 455 -23.73 4.53 4.88
N ILE A 456 -24.21 5.77 4.81
CA ILE A 456 -23.53 6.86 4.09
C ILE A 456 -22.17 7.15 4.74
N GLY A 457 -22.10 7.16 6.07
CA GLY A 457 -20.85 7.33 6.82
C GLY A 457 -19.86 6.18 6.62
N PHE A 458 -20.32 4.93 6.49
CA PHE A 458 -19.48 3.79 6.15
C PHE A 458 -19.02 3.84 4.70
N ALA A 459 -19.90 4.17 3.75
CA ALA A 459 -19.54 4.34 2.35
C ALA A 459 -18.48 5.43 2.15
N ALA A 460 -18.58 6.55 2.87
CA ALA A 460 -17.57 7.60 2.87
C ALA A 460 -16.22 7.10 3.44
N ARG A 461 -16.23 6.31 4.51
CA ARG A 461 -15.02 5.70 5.08
C ARG A 461 -14.37 4.69 4.14
N VAL A 462 -15.17 3.85 3.46
CA VAL A 462 -14.68 2.91 2.45
C VAL A 462 -14.03 3.67 1.29
N SER A 463 -14.66 4.72 0.78
CA SER A 463 -14.07 5.56 -0.28
C SER A 463 -12.74 6.22 0.14
N MET A 464 -12.64 6.68 1.40
CA MET A 464 -11.37 7.20 1.94
C MET A 464 -10.29 6.11 2.06
N LEU A 465 -10.67 4.89 2.43
CA LEU A 465 -9.73 3.77 2.50
C LEU A 465 -9.29 3.29 1.11
N GLU A 466 -10.18 3.26 0.13
CA GLU A 466 -9.85 2.93 -1.27
C GLU A 466 -8.88 3.94 -1.87
N THR A 467 -9.11 5.24 -1.63
CA THR A 467 -8.19 6.30 -2.06
C THR A 467 -6.83 6.22 -1.36
N ALA A 468 -6.80 5.92 -0.05
CA ALA A 468 -5.55 5.68 0.67
C ALA A 468 -4.82 4.41 0.17
N SER A 469 -5.55 3.35 -0.18
CA SER A 469 -5.01 2.13 -0.77
C SER A 469 -4.39 2.42 -2.14
N GLY A 470 -5.09 3.16 -3.00
CA GLY A 470 -4.58 3.56 -4.31
C GLY A 470 -3.32 4.44 -4.21
N GLN A 471 -3.23 5.31 -3.19
CA GLN A 471 -2.01 6.07 -2.93
C GLN A 471 -0.84 5.17 -2.52
N ARG A 472 -1.07 4.20 -1.62
CA ARG A 472 -0.04 3.23 -1.22
C ARG A 472 0.40 2.34 -2.37
N GLU A 473 -0.51 1.91 -3.23
CA GLU A 473 -0.18 1.16 -4.44
C GLU A 473 0.67 1.98 -5.41
N ALA A 474 0.36 3.27 -5.60
CA ALA A 474 1.17 4.16 -6.42
C ALA A 474 2.58 4.40 -5.81
N GLU A 475 2.68 4.49 -4.48
CA GLU A 475 3.97 4.55 -3.77
C GLU A 475 4.76 3.26 -3.93
N LEU A 476 4.12 2.09 -3.80
CA LEU A 476 4.76 0.79 -4.03
C LEU A 476 5.27 0.67 -5.48
N GLN A 477 4.50 1.11 -6.47
CA GLN A 477 4.95 1.13 -7.87
C GLN A 477 6.15 2.06 -8.07
N ARG A 478 6.17 3.24 -7.42
CA ARG A 478 7.34 4.14 -7.45
C ARG A 478 8.56 3.50 -6.80
N LEU A 479 8.41 2.87 -5.65
CA LEU A 479 9.50 2.17 -4.97
C LEU A 479 10.02 0.99 -5.81
N GLN A 480 9.13 0.22 -6.44
CA GLN A 480 9.51 -0.85 -7.37
C GLN A 480 10.29 -0.31 -8.57
N ALA A 481 9.88 0.83 -9.15
CA ALA A 481 10.61 1.47 -10.23
C ALA A 481 12.00 1.97 -9.79
N LEU A 482 12.13 2.50 -8.57
CA LEU A 482 13.42 2.89 -8.00
C LEU A 482 14.33 1.67 -7.76
N VAL A 483 13.79 0.56 -7.29
CA VAL A 483 14.53 -0.70 -7.12
C VAL A 483 15.00 -1.25 -8.47
N ALA A 484 14.14 -1.24 -9.48
CA ALA A 484 14.52 -1.66 -10.84
C ALA A 484 15.64 -0.78 -11.40
N LYS A 485 15.55 0.55 -11.24
CA LYS A 485 16.61 1.48 -11.62
C LYS A 485 17.93 1.21 -10.88
N ALA A 486 17.87 0.96 -9.57
CA ALA A 486 19.05 0.62 -8.78
C ALA A 486 19.67 -0.72 -9.20
N GLN A 487 18.85 -1.70 -9.62
CA GLN A 487 19.33 -2.97 -10.17
C GLN A 487 20.02 -2.78 -11.52
N GLU A 488 19.48 -1.92 -12.40
CA GLU A 488 20.13 -1.54 -13.66
C GLU A 488 21.47 -0.84 -13.40
N GLU A 489 21.52 0.14 -12.50
CA GLU A 489 22.77 0.82 -12.11
C GLU A 489 23.80 -0.16 -11.54
N LEU A 490 23.38 -1.12 -10.70
CA LEU A 490 24.24 -2.17 -10.17
C LEU A 490 24.76 -3.10 -11.29
N SER A 491 23.92 -3.42 -12.27
CA SER A 491 24.31 -4.24 -13.42
C SER A 491 25.32 -3.52 -14.32
N LEU A 492 25.15 -2.20 -14.50
CA LEU A 492 26.11 -1.35 -15.21
C LEU A 492 27.42 -1.23 -14.45
N GLU A 493 27.40 -1.08 -13.12
CA GLU A 493 28.61 -1.10 -12.30
C GLU A 493 29.33 -2.44 -12.38
N ARG A 494 28.61 -3.57 -12.35
CA ARG A 494 29.20 -4.90 -12.55
C ARG A 494 29.85 -5.03 -13.92
N ALA A 495 29.17 -4.60 -14.98
CA ALA A 495 29.72 -4.59 -16.33
C ALA A 495 30.96 -3.69 -16.45
N ARG A 496 30.98 -2.53 -15.76
CA ARG A 496 32.16 -1.66 -15.69
C ARG A 496 33.32 -2.32 -14.96
N ARG A 497 33.05 -3.01 -13.85
CA ARG A 497 34.08 -3.76 -13.11
C ARG A 497 34.64 -4.91 -13.92
N GLU A 498 33.78 -5.68 -14.58
CA GLU A 498 34.21 -6.75 -15.49
C GLU A 498 35.04 -6.20 -16.65
N ALA A 499 34.68 -5.04 -17.22
CA ALA A 499 35.48 -4.38 -18.25
C ALA A 499 36.85 -3.93 -17.72
N VAL A 500 36.92 -3.34 -16.52
CA VAL A 500 38.19 -2.96 -15.88
C VAL A 500 39.04 -4.19 -15.52
N GLU A 501 38.43 -5.28 -15.07
CA GLU A 501 39.12 -6.54 -14.82
C GLU A 501 39.65 -7.17 -16.11
N ALA A 502 38.90 -7.08 -17.21
CA ALA A 502 39.36 -7.51 -18.53
C ALA A 502 40.53 -6.65 -19.03
N GLU A 503 40.45 -5.32 -18.90
CA GLU A 503 41.56 -4.42 -19.22
C GLU A 503 42.79 -4.70 -18.35
N ALA A 504 42.61 -4.99 -17.06
CA ALA A 504 43.70 -5.37 -16.17
C ALA A 504 44.31 -6.73 -16.53
N ALA A 505 43.50 -7.69 -16.99
CA ALA A 505 43.97 -8.97 -17.51
C ALA A 505 44.77 -8.79 -18.80
N ASP A 506 44.28 -7.99 -19.74
CA ASP A 506 44.98 -7.64 -20.98
C ASP A 506 46.29 -6.90 -20.68
N ALA A 507 46.28 -5.97 -19.72
CA ALA A 507 47.49 -5.27 -19.27
C ALA A 507 48.52 -6.25 -18.67
N ARG A 508 48.09 -7.27 -17.91
CA ARG A 508 48.97 -8.32 -17.41
C ARG A 508 49.54 -9.20 -18.52
N VAL A 509 48.73 -9.55 -19.52
CA VAL A 509 49.21 -10.30 -20.70
C VAL A 509 50.22 -9.46 -21.46
N ASN A 510 49.94 -8.19 -21.71
CA ASN A 510 50.87 -7.27 -22.37
C ASN A 510 52.16 -7.08 -21.58
N ALA A 511 52.08 -7.00 -20.24
CA ALA A 511 53.25 -6.95 -19.38
C ALA A 511 54.08 -8.24 -19.46
N ALA A 512 53.44 -9.41 -19.42
CA ALA A 512 54.10 -10.70 -19.58
C ALA A 512 54.72 -10.86 -20.99
N GLU A 513 54.05 -10.38 -22.04
CA GLU A 513 54.61 -10.34 -23.39
C GLU A 513 55.80 -9.37 -23.49
N ALA A 514 55.73 -8.23 -22.80
CA ALA A 514 56.84 -7.28 -22.74
C ALA A 514 58.04 -7.88 -21.99
N GLU A 515 57.82 -8.55 -20.85
CA GLU A 515 58.84 -9.32 -20.14
C GLU A 515 59.42 -10.41 -21.03
N ALA A 516 58.60 -11.21 -21.70
CA ALA A 516 59.06 -12.23 -22.65
C ALA A 516 59.86 -11.64 -23.82
N ARG A 517 59.51 -10.44 -24.30
CA ARG A 517 60.30 -9.71 -25.31
C ARG A 517 61.62 -9.22 -24.75
N VAL A 518 61.66 -8.74 -23.51
CA VAL A 518 62.90 -8.36 -22.82
C VAL A 518 63.79 -9.58 -22.62
N ASP A 519 63.23 -10.73 -22.24
CA ASP A 519 63.95 -12.00 -22.13
C ASP A 519 64.46 -12.50 -23.49
N ALA A 520 63.65 -12.41 -24.55
CA ALA A 520 64.10 -12.75 -25.90
C ALA A 520 65.21 -11.81 -26.38
N LEU A 521 65.13 -10.51 -26.07
CA LEU A 521 66.18 -9.54 -26.36
C LEU A 521 67.43 -9.78 -25.51
N SER A 522 67.31 -10.23 -24.26
CA SER A 522 68.44 -10.53 -23.39
C SER A 522 69.17 -11.81 -23.84
N VAL A 523 68.43 -12.82 -24.29
CA VAL A 523 68.97 -14.02 -24.96
C VAL A 523 69.62 -13.64 -26.30
N GLY A 524 68.99 -12.76 -27.09
CA GLY A 524 69.56 -12.22 -28.32
C GLY A 524 70.84 -11.42 -28.07
N GLN A 525 70.90 -10.63 -27.00
CA GLN A 525 72.12 -9.93 -26.56
C GLN A 525 73.17 -10.90 -26.03
N GLY A 526 72.77 -12.03 -25.43
CA GLY A 526 73.65 -13.14 -25.10
C GLY A 526 74.30 -13.72 -26.35
N GLY A 527 73.50 -14.02 -27.38
CA GLY A 527 74.00 -14.46 -28.68
C GLY A 527 74.90 -13.44 -29.37
N GLN A 528 74.54 -12.15 -29.33
CA GLN A 528 75.41 -11.07 -29.84
C GLN A 528 76.69 -10.90 -29.03
N ARG A 529 76.68 -11.15 -27.73
CA ARG A 529 77.88 -11.15 -26.87
C ARG A 529 78.77 -12.35 -27.16
N GLU A 530 78.19 -13.51 -27.44
CA GLU A 530 78.91 -14.70 -27.89
C GLU A 530 79.50 -14.50 -29.29
N GLU A 531 78.74 -13.91 -30.21
CA GLU A 531 79.25 -13.51 -31.53
C GLU A 531 80.37 -12.47 -31.40
N LEU A 532 80.22 -11.45 -30.55
CA LEU A 532 81.27 -10.48 -30.25
C LEU A 532 82.48 -11.15 -29.60
N ALA A 533 82.30 -12.09 -28.68
CA ALA A 533 83.40 -12.85 -28.08
C ALA A 533 84.11 -13.69 -29.14
N SER A 534 83.38 -14.35 -30.04
CA SER A 534 83.95 -15.11 -31.15
C SER A 534 84.67 -14.22 -32.16
N LEU A 535 84.15 -13.02 -32.44
CA LEU A 535 84.79 -12.02 -33.29
C LEU A 535 86.04 -11.44 -32.61
N THR A 536 86.02 -11.30 -31.29
CA THR A 536 87.19 -10.88 -30.51
C THR A 536 88.26 -11.96 -30.52
N GLU A 537 87.86 -13.23 -30.38
CA GLU A 537 88.75 -14.39 -30.49
C GLU A 537 89.30 -14.53 -31.93
N GLN A 538 88.49 -14.29 -32.96
CA GLN A 538 88.93 -14.21 -34.35
C GLN A 538 89.88 -13.03 -34.58
N LEU A 539 89.66 -11.89 -33.93
CA LEU A 539 90.56 -10.74 -33.97
C LEU A 539 91.88 -11.03 -33.24
N GLU A 540 91.85 -11.75 -32.13
CA GLU A 540 93.06 -12.20 -31.42
C GLU A 540 93.81 -13.27 -32.21
N ALA A 541 93.11 -14.19 -32.87
CA ALA A 541 93.69 -15.14 -33.81
C ALA A 541 94.32 -14.43 -35.01
N ALA A 542 93.62 -13.43 -35.57
CA ALA A 542 94.14 -12.60 -36.65
C ALA A 542 95.31 -11.72 -36.20
N ARG A 543 95.33 -11.25 -34.95
CA ARG A 543 96.49 -10.56 -34.36
C ARG A 543 97.66 -11.51 -34.13
N ALA A 544 97.42 -12.74 -33.69
CA ALA A 544 98.45 -13.77 -33.58
C ALA A 544 98.99 -14.21 -34.96
N GLU A 545 98.15 -14.12 -36.00
CA GLU A 545 98.54 -14.35 -37.39
C GLU A 545 99.29 -13.14 -37.96
N ALA A 546 98.92 -11.92 -37.59
CA ALA A 546 99.70 -10.71 -37.86
C ALA A 546 101.06 -10.74 -37.16
N ASP A 547 101.15 -11.24 -35.92
CA ASP A 547 102.42 -11.47 -35.22
C ASP A 547 103.27 -12.56 -35.91
N LYS A 548 102.64 -13.56 -36.54
CA LYS A 548 103.35 -14.52 -37.42
C LYS A 548 103.85 -13.83 -38.69
N VAL A 549 103.05 -12.94 -39.28
CA VAL A 549 103.46 -12.12 -40.43
C VAL A 549 104.60 -11.19 -40.05
N ASP A 550 104.62 -10.62 -38.85
CA ASP A 550 105.71 -9.78 -38.34
C ASP A 550 106.98 -10.58 -38.05
N ARG A 551 106.86 -11.84 -37.58
CA ARG A 551 108.00 -12.77 -37.48
C ARG A 551 108.50 -13.21 -38.87
N LEU A 552 107.60 -13.37 -39.84
CA LEU A 552 107.98 -13.60 -41.24
C LEU A 552 108.62 -12.36 -41.85
N HIS A 553 108.16 -11.16 -41.51
CA HIS A 553 108.75 -9.88 -41.90
C HIS A 553 110.13 -9.71 -41.26
N GLN A 554 110.35 -10.11 -40.00
CA GLN A 554 111.69 -10.15 -39.39
C GLN A 554 112.62 -11.17 -40.06
N ARG A 555 112.09 -12.31 -40.53
CA ARG A 555 112.86 -13.29 -41.32
C ARG A 555 113.18 -12.78 -42.72
N VAL A 556 112.25 -12.10 -43.37
CA VAL A 556 112.46 -11.41 -44.65
C VAL A 556 113.47 -10.29 -44.49
N LYS A 557 113.42 -9.51 -43.40
CA LYS A 557 114.40 -8.46 -43.09
C LYS A 557 115.82 -9.00 -42.85
N MET A 558 115.98 -10.20 -42.30
CA MET A 558 117.29 -10.88 -42.23
C MET A 558 117.77 -11.42 -43.59
N VAL A 559 116.86 -11.81 -44.48
CA VAL A 559 117.18 -12.25 -45.85
C VAL A 559 117.49 -11.05 -46.76
N GLU A 560 116.82 -9.91 -46.56
CA GLU A 560 117.08 -8.63 -47.22
C GLU A 560 118.44 -8.05 -46.76
N GLY A 561 118.81 -8.18 -45.49
CA GLY A 561 120.16 -7.83 -45.02
C GLY A 561 121.30 -8.66 -45.64
N ALA A 562 121.02 -9.89 -46.08
CA ALA A 562 121.96 -10.72 -46.84
C ALA A 562 121.97 -10.40 -48.35
N LEU A 563 120.89 -9.82 -48.87
CA LEU A 563 120.75 -9.41 -50.28
C LEU A 563 121.32 -8.00 -50.52
N GLU A 564 121.21 -7.08 -49.55
CA GLU A 564 121.76 -5.71 -49.56
C GLU A 564 123.31 -5.67 -49.54
N ALA A 565 123.96 -6.73 -49.05
CA ALA A 565 125.40 -6.93 -49.18
C ALA A 565 125.84 -7.29 -50.62
N SER A 566 124.92 -7.70 -51.50
CA SER A 566 125.21 -8.01 -52.92
C SER A 566 124.75 -6.90 -53.89
N GLU A 567 123.74 -6.10 -53.53
CA GLU A 567 123.20 -5.02 -54.39
C GLU A 567 123.89 -3.66 -54.20
N SER A 568 124.64 -3.47 -53.11
CA SER A 568 125.45 -2.26 -52.85
C SER A 568 126.65 -2.07 -53.78
N LYS A 569 127.00 -3.06 -54.62
CA LYS A 569 127.96 -2.92 -55.74
C LYS A 569 127.31 -2.55 -57.08
N ARG A 570 125.97 -2.52 -57.19
CA ARG A 570 125.26 -2.26 -58.47
C ARG A 570 124.52 -0.91 -58.49
N ARG A 571 124.17 -0.33 -57.34
CA ARG A 571 123.38 0.92 -57.25
C ARG A 571 124.19 2.23 -57.07
N VAL A 572 125.52 2.18 -57.23
CA VAL A 572 126.37 3.40 -57.35
C VAL A 572 126.50 3.86 -58.82
N ALA A 573 126.09 3.04 -59.80
CA ALA A 573 126.17 3.37 -61.24
C ALA A 573 124.83 3.77 -61.90
N GLU A 574 123.70 3.63 -61.20
CA GLU A 574 122.37 4.12 -61.64
C GLU A 574 121.81 5.14 -60.64
N ALA A 575 122.71 5.96 -60.12
CA ALA A 575 122.37 7.19 -59.44
C ALA A 575 121.62 8.13 -60.40
N GLN A 576 120.80 9.00 -59.82
CA GLN A 576 120.76 10.40 -60.27
C GLN A 576 120.05 10.74 -61.61
N ALA A 577 119.31 9.82 -62.25
CA ALA A 577 118.64 10.12 -63.53
C ALA A 577 117.09 10.25 -63.55
N ALA A 578 116.37 9.97 -62.45
CA ALA A 578 114.88 10.01 -62.48
C ALA A 578 114.18 10.76 -61.33
N ARG A 579 114.91 11.34 -60.37
CA ARG A 579 114.33 12.00 -59.18
C ARG A 579 113.90 13.47 -59.35
N VAL A 580 113.76 13.95 -60.58
CA VAL A 580 113.27 15.33 -60.86
C VAL A 580 111.95 15.35 -61.66
N LYS A 581 111.40 14.19 -62.06
CA LYS A 581 110.12 14.13 -62.80
C LYS A 581 108.89 13.72 -61.99
N ASP A 582 109.06 13.13 -60.80
CA ASP A 582 107.93 12.65 -59.98
C ASP A 582 107.52 13.62 -58.85
N LEU A 583 108.27 14.70 -58.63
CA LEU A 583 107.90 15.76 -57.68
C LEU A 583 106.92 16.79 -58.28
N ASP A 584 106.78 16.84 -59.62
CA ASP A 584 105.79 17.68 -60.30
C ASP A 584 104.43 16.97 -60.48
N ALA A 585 104.38 15.63 -60.40
CA ALA A 585 103.13 14.86 -60.42
C ALA A 585 102.42 14.84 -59.04
N ALA A 586 103.17 14.96 -57.94
CA ALA A 586 102.61 15.06 -56.59
C ALA A 586 102.00 16.45 -56.28
N LYS A 587 102.37 17.48 -57.05
CA LYS A 587 101.83 18.84 -56.94
C LYS A 587 100.46 18.98 -57.64
N ALA A 588 100.28 18.33 -58.80
CA ALA A 588 99.01 18.28 -59.53
C ALA A 588 97.92 17.44 -58.80
N ALA A 589 98.31 16.43 -58.03
CA ALA A 589 97.37 15.62 -57.24
C ALA A 589 96.87 16.33 -55.96
N LEU A 590 97.62 17.33 -55.45
CA LEU A 590 97.18 18.18 -54.34
C LEU A 590 96.25 19.31 -54.81
N GLU A 591 96.44 19.84 -56.02
CA GLU A 591 95.52 20.82 -56.65
C GLU A 591 94.16 20.17 -57.02
N ALA A 592 94.14 18.90 -57.41
CA ALA A 592 92.90 18.14 -57.61
C ALA A 592 92.10 17.91 -56.31
N LYS A 593 92.79 17.73 -55.17
CA LYS A 593 92.15 17.57 -53.84
C LYS A 593 91.68 18.90 -53.25
N LEU A 594 92.24 20.04 -53.69
CA LEU A 594 91.78 21.38 -53.31
C LEU A 594 90.55 21.83 -54.13
N ALA A 595 90.40 21.33 -55.37
CA ALA A 595 89.19 21.46 -56.18
C ALA A 595 88.03 20.57 -55.67
N GLN A 596 88.33 19.37 -55.15
CA GLN A 596 87.33 18.47 -54.56
C GLN A 596 86.80 18.98 -53.20
N ALA A 597 87.64 19.67 -52.42
CA ALA A 597 87.26 20.30 -51.16
C ALA A 597 86.44 21.60 -51.35
N THR A 598 86.63 22.32 -52.46
CA THR A 598 85.84 23.54 -52.78
C THR A 598 84.46 23.21 -53.37
N THR A 599 84.30 22.08 -54.06
CA THR A 599 82.97 21.54 -54.41
C THR A 599 82.21 20.95 -53.22
N ALA A 600 82.92 20.41 -52.21
CA ALA A 600 82.30 19.91 -50.97
C ALA A 600 81.82 21.07 -50.08
N LEU A 601 82.52 22.20 -50.02
CA LEU A 601 82.10 23.39 -49.26
C LEU A 601 80.90 24.13 -49.89
N GLN A 602 80.77 24.10 -51.23
CA GLN A 602 79.58 24.64 -51.93
C GLN A 602 78.38 23.68 -51.87
N ALA A 603 78.59 22.36 -51.79
CA ALA A 603 77.54 21.39 -51.50
C ALA A 603 77.07 21.45 -50.03
N GLU A 604 77.95 21.79 -49.09
CA GLU A 604 77.61 21.94 -47.66
C GLU A 604 76.85 23.26 -47.37
N GLN A 605 77.12 24.33 -48.12
CA GLN A 605 76.34 25.58 -48.06
C GLN A 605 74.96 25.47 -48.75
N ALA A 606 74.79 24.57 -49.73
CA ALA A 606 73.48 24.20 -50.28
C ALA A 606 72.73 23.17 -49.40
N ALA A 607 73.45 22.37 -48.61
CA ALA A 607 72.86 21.46 -47.63
C ALA A 607 72.40 22.17 -46.34
N LYS A 608 73.01 23.31 -45.96
CA LYS A 608 72.54 24.16 -44.85
C LYS A 608 71.21 24.87 -45.14
N THR A 609 70.98 25.35 -46.35
CA THR A 609 69.68 25.91 -46.76
C THR A 609 68.62 24.83 -47.01
N ALA A 610 69.02 23.58 -47.28
CA ALA A 610 68.11 22.43 -47.33
C ALA A 610 67.83 21.80 -45.94
N LEU A 611 68.70 22.01 -44.94
CA LEU A 611 68.50 21.57 -43.55
C LEU A 611 67.74 22.61 -42.70
N GLU A 612 67.82 23.91 -42.98
CA GLU A 612 66.85 24.90 -42.41
C GLU A 612 65.44 24.77 -43.03
N ALA A 613 65.32 24.22 -44.24
CA ALA A 613 64.05 23.85 -44.87
C ALA A 613 63.54 22.43 -44.51
N LYS A 614 64.36 21.58 -43.85
CA LYS A 614 63.95 20.25 -43.35
C LYS A 614 63.90 20.13 -41.83
N LEU A 615 64.48 21.07 -41.08
CA LEU A 615 64.24 21.23 -39.64
C LEU A 615 62.96 22.04 -39.34
N THR A 616 62.31 22.58 -40.38
CA THR A 616 60.89 22.99 -40.39
C THR A 616 59.97 21.90 -40.96
N GLN A 617 60.50 20.72 -41.27
CA GLN A 617 59.75 19.58 -41.83
C GLN A 617 60.24 18.22 -41.28
N SER A 618 60.62 18.17 -40.00
CA SER A 618 60.81 16.91 -39.25
C SER A 618 60.50 17.07 -37.75
N GLY A 619 59.45 17.84 -37.46
CA GLY A 619 58.74 17.86 -36.18
C GLY A 619 57.30 17.32 -36.29
N SER A 620 56.97 16.57 -37.35
CA SER A 620 55.59 16.22 -37.72
C SER A 620 55.30 14.72 -37.82
N THR A 621 56.05 13.86 -37.13
CA THR A 621 55.61 12.48 -36.81
C THR A 621 55.01 12.35 -35.40
N SER A 622 54.55 13.47 -34.85
CA SER A 622 53.50 13.55 -33.81
C SER A 622 52.30 14.39 -34.29
N GLN A 623 52.19 14.53 -35.62
CA GLN A 623 51.12 15.24 -36.32
C GLN A 623 50.34 14.32 -37.27
N GLY A 624 50.76 13.07 -37.48
CA GLY A 624 49.95 12.04 -38.14
C GLY A 624 48.78 11.58 -37.26
N ASP A 625 49.02 11.35 -35.98
CA ASP A 625 47.96 11.06 -35.01
C ASP A 625 47.17 12.30 -34.63
N LYS A 626 47.79 13.49 -34.66
CA LYS A 626 47.11 14.76 -34.43
C LYS A 626 46.28 15.23 -35.62
N ALA A 627 46.69 14.95 -36.87
CA ALA A 627 45.88 15.21 -38.06
C ALA A 627 44.83 14.11 -38.30
N ALA A 628 45.06 12.86 -37.87
CA ALA A 628 44.02 11.83 -37.83
C ALA A 628 43.02 12.10 -36.70
N LEU A 629 43.47 12.62 -35.56
CA LEU A 629 42.60 13.08 -34.48
C LEU A 629 41.93 14.40 -34.80
N GLU A 630 42.56 15.37 -35.47
CA GLU A 630 41.93 16.62 -35.96
C GLU A 630 41.03 16.37 -37.16
N ALA A 631 41.30 15.39 -38.02
CA ALA A 631 40.36 14.93 -39.03
C ALA A 631 39.18 14.18 -38.39
N LYS A 632 39.39 13.39 -37.33
CA LYS A 632 38.29 12.81 -36.53
C LYS A 632 37.57 13.86 -35.69
N LEU A 633 38.24 14.92 -35.20
CA LEU A 633 37.64 16.02 -34.45
C LEU A 633 36.93 16.99 -35.40
N ALA A 634 37.40 17.15 -36.63
CA ALA A 634 36.70 17.86 -37.72
C ALA A 634 35.55 17.03 -38.28
N GLN A 635 35.66 15.69 -38.31
CA GLN A 635 34.56 14.79 -38.70
C GLN A 635 33.51 14.66 -37.60
N VAL A 636 33.91 14.67 -36.32
CA VAL A 636 33.01 14.69 -35.16
C VAL A 636 32.46 16.09 -34.92
N SER A 637 33.21 17.17 -35.16
CA SER A 637 32.66 18.53 -35.09
C SER A 637 31.79 18.86 -36.30
N ALA A 638 32.08 18.31 -37.49
CA ALA A 638 31.17 18.36 -38.63
C ALA A 638 29.95 17.45 -38.43
N ALA A 639 30.09 16.30 -37.76
CA ALA A 639 28.94 15.46 -37.40
C ALA A 639 28.11 16.09 -36.27
N LEU A 640 28.73 16.76 -35.30
CA LEU A 640 28.06 17.49 -34.23
C LEU A 640 27.43 18.78 -34.75
N GLN A 641 28.07 19.50 -35.68
CA GLN A 641 27.46 20.63 -36.38
C GLN A 641 26.40 20.17 -37.37
N ALA A 642 26.52 19.00 -38.00
CA ALA A 642 25.47 18.41 -38.82
C ALA A 642 24.32 17.87 -37.97
N GLU A 643 24.58 17.37 -36.75
CA GLU A 643 23.56 16.94 -35.80
C GLU A 643 22.89 18.15 -35.14
N GLN A 644 23.64 19.21 -34.81
CA GLN A 644 23.11 20.47 -34.30
C GLN A 644 22.36 21.24 -35.41
N ALA A 645 22.82 21.20 -36.66
CA ALA A 645 22.08 21.71 -37.80
C ALA A 645 20.88 20.81 -38.14
N ALA A 646 20.95 19.48 -37.98
CA ALA A 646 19.81 18.59 -38.14
C ALA A 646 18.79 18.76 -37.00
N ARG A 647 19.25 19.07 -35.78
CA ARG A 647 18.38 19.43 -34.64
C ARG A 647 17.78 20.81 -34.84
N GLN A 648 18.52 21.80 -35.31
CA GLN A 648 17.98 23.12 -35.64
C GLN A 648 17.08 23.09 -36.89
N VAL A 649 17.32 22.17 -37.83
CA VAL A 649 16.42 21.91 -38.98
C VAL A 649 15.20 21.11 -38.53
N LEU A 650 15.30 20.17 -37.58
CA LEU A 650 14.15 19.48 -36.99
C LEU A 650 13.31 20.39 -36.09
N GLU A 651 13.96 21.28 -35.34
CA GLU A 651 13.35 22.29 -34.47
C GLU A 651 12.71 23.40 -35.32
N ALA A 652 13.35 23.82 -36.42
CA ALA A 652 12.74 24.71 -37.42
C ALA A 652 11.68 24.00 -38.31
N GLN A 653 11.76 22.69 -38.54
CA GLN A 653 10.70 21.91 -39.22
C GLN A 653 9.51 21.59 -38.29
N LEU A 654 9.70 21.64 -36.96
CA LEU A 654 8.64 21.58 -35.97
C LEU A 654 7.97 22.94 -35.75
N GLU A 655 8.65 24.05 -36.02
CA GLU A 655 8.10 25.41 -35.91
C GLU A 655 7.57 26.00 -37.24
N ASP A 656 8.07 25.59 -38.41
CA ASP A 656 7.62 26.08 -39.72
C ASP A 656 7.57 24.97 -40.81
N GLY A 657 6.45 24.25 -40.92
CA GLY A 657 6.19 23.32 -42.02
C GLY A 657 4.81 22.64 -41.99
N PRO A 658 4.13 22.43 -43.13
CA PRO A 658 2.71 22.70 -43.27
C PRO A 658 1.76 21.57 -42.86
N ALA A 659 0.59 21.98 -42.39
CA ALA A 659 -0.63 21.20 -42.42
C ALA A 659 -0.95 20.70 -43.84
N ALA A 660 -0.83 19.39 -44.05
CA ALA A 660 -1.59 18.60 -45.00
C ALA A 660 -1.70 17.21 -44.38
N GLY A 661 -2.86 16.77 -43.92
CA GLY A 661 -4.11 16.74 -44.67
C GLY A 661 -4.51 15.28 -44.87
N ALA A 662 -4.51 14.49 -43.78
CA ALA A 662 -5.36 13.32 -43.72
C ALA A 662 -6.72 13.83 -43.25
N ALA A 663 -7.71 13.77 -44.13
CA ALA A 663 -9.07 14.21 -43.87
C ALA A 663 -9.62 13.52 -42.62
N VAL A 664 -9.57 14.25 -41.50
CA VAL A 664 -10.34 13.94 -40.31
C VAL A 664 -11.81 14.24 -40.66
N PRO A 665 -12.72 13.26 -40.57
CA PRO A 665 -14.13 13.44 -40.91
C PRO A 665 -14.70 14.68 -40.22
N ALA A 666 -15.61 15.43 -40.88
CA ALA A 666 -16.25 16.60 -40.28
C ALA A 666 -16.90 16.32 -38.91
N GLU A 667 -17.26 15.06 -38.66
CA GLU A 667 -17.74 14.56 -37.36
C GLU A 667 -16.73 14.74 -36.23
N TRP A 668 -15.43 14.58 -36.49
CA TRP A 668 -14.38 14.67 -35.45
C TRP A 668 -14.04 16.11 -35.09
N ALA A 669 -14.20 17.05 -36.03
CA ALA A 669 -14.10 18.48 -35.71
C ALA A 669 -15.27 18.92 -34.82
N GLN A 670 -16.48 18.41 -35.12
CA GLN A 670 -17.65 18.59 -34.26
C GLN A 670 -17.48 17.92 -32.90
N GLU A 671 -17.02 16.67 -32.83
CA GLU A 671 -16.77 15.98 -31.56
C GLU A 671 -15.69 16.68 -30.74
N ARG A 672 -14.61 17.16 -31.36
CA ARG A 672 -13.56 17.86 -30.64
C ARG A 672 -14.04 19.20 -30.09
N ASP A 673 -14.87 19.93 -30.85
CA ASP A 673 -15.42 21.20 -30.40
C ASP A 673 -16.55 21.00 -29.37
N GLN A 674 -17.31 19.89 -29.48
CA GLN A 674 -18.27 19.42 -28.49
C GLN A 674 -17.58 19.02 -27.18
N LEU A 675 -16.49 18.25 -27.25
CA LEU A 675 -15.68 17.87 -26.09
C LEU A 675 -15.04 19.10 -25.43
N LYS A 676 -14.62 20.10 -26.20
CA LYS A 676 -14.15 21.38 -25.64
C LYS A 676 -15.28 22.14 -24.93
N ALA A 677 -16.48 22.17 -25.50
CA ALA A 677 -17.65 22.77 -24.87
C ALA A 677 -18.06 22.04 -23.58
N ASP A 678 -18.02 20.70 -23.59
CA ASP A 678 -18.34 19.85 -22.45
C ASP A 678 -17.28 19.97 -21.35
N LEU A 679 -15.99 20.07 -21.70
CA LEU A 679 -14.90 20.31 -20.75
C LEU A 679 -14.99 21.72 -20.16
N ALA A 680 -15.35 22.73 -20.96
CA ALA A 680 -15.63 24.07 -20.46
C ALA A 680 -16.89 24.13 -19.56
N SER A 681 -17.91 23.31 -19.85
CA SER A 681 -19.09 23.16 -19.01
C SER A 681 -18.77 22.44 -17.71
N MET A 682 -17.95 21.39 -17.74
CA MET A 682 -17.51 20.67 -16.54
C MET A 682 -16.66 21.59 -15.67
N LYS A 683 -15.69 22.33 -16.23
CA LYS A 683 -14.92 23.33 -15.48
C LYS A 683 -15.80 24.38 -14.80
N ARG A 684 -16.84 24.88 -15.49
CA ARG A 684 -17.80 25.82 -14.88
C ARG A 684 -18.60 25.18 -13.73
N LYS A 685 -19.05 23.93 -13.89
CA LYS A 685 -19.75 23.19 -12.82
C LYS A 685 -18.84 22.89 -11.64
N LEU A 686 -17.57 22.56 -11.89
CA LEU A 686 -16.57 22.29 -10.86
C LEU A 686 -16.24 23.56 -10.06
N MET A 687 -15.98 24.69 -10.74
CA MET A 687 -15.80 25.98 -10.05
C MET A 687 -17.05 26.40 -9.25
N ALA A 688 -18.25 26.16 -9.78
CA ALA A 688 -19.49 26.45 -9.04
C ALA A 688 -19.64 25.56 -7.79
N ALA A 689 -19.24 24.29 -7.88
CA ALA A 689 -19.24 23.37 -6.75
C ALA A 689 -18.19 23.75 -5.69
N GLU A 690 -16.99 24.17 -6.11
CA GLU A 690 -15.95 24.70 -5.22
C GLU A 690 -16.42 25.96 -4.50
N ALA A 691 -17.02 26.92 -5.21
CA ALA A 691 -17.59 28.12 -4.62
C ALA A 691 -18.74 27.80 -3.63
N ALA A 692 -19.57 26.80 -3.94
CA ALA A 692 -20.62 26.34 -3.04
C ALA A 692 -20.06 25.72 -1.75
N LEU A 693 -19.01 24.89 -1.86
CA LEU A 693 -18.33 24.30 -0.71
C LEU A 693 -17.66 25.36 0.17
N GLU A 694 -17.03 26.37 -0.43
CA GLU A 694 -16.41 27.46 0.30
C GLU A 694 -17.45 28.33 1.03
N SER A 695 -18.60 28.58 0.40
CA SER A 695 -19.73 29.26 1.05
C SER A 695 -20.31 28.44 2.21
N ALA A 696 -20.42 27.12 2.06
CA ALA A 696 -20.90 26.21 3.10
C ALA A 696 -19.94 26.18 4.29
N ALA A 697 -18.62 26.14 4.05
CA ALA A 697 -17.61 26.23 5.11
C ALA A 697 -17.69 27.57 5.86
N SER A 698 -17.88 28.68 5.14
CA SER A 698 -18.06 30.02 5.75
C SER A 698 -19.32 30.08 6.62
N THR A 699 -20.44 29.51 6.18
CA THR A 699 -21.67 29.46 6.99
C THR A 699 -21.51 28.59 8.22
N LYS A 700 -20.85 27.42 8.11
CA LYS A 700 -20.54 26.54 9.24
C LYS A 700 -19.68 27.24 10.28
N ALA A 701 -18.68 28.02 9.86
CA ALA A 701 -17.85 28.83 10.76
C ALA A 701 -18.66 29.94 11.47
N LYS A 702 -19.60 30.59 10.77
CA LYS A 702 -20.52 31.58 11.36
C LYS A 702 -21.47 30.93 12.37
N VAL A 703 -22.02 29.76 12.08
CA VAL A 703 -22.89 29.01 12.99
C VAL A 703 -22.12 28.63 14.25
N ALA A 704 -20.90 28.06 14.12
CA ALA A 704 -20.06 27.73 15.27
C ALA A 704 -19.73 28.98 16.12
N ARG A 705 -19.53 30.14 15.50
CA ARG A 705 -19.31 31.41 16.20
C ARG A 705 -20.56 31.91 16.94
N LEU A 706 -21.74 31.78 16.33
CA LEU A 706 -23.02 32.13 16.96
C LEU A 706 -23.36 31.17 18.11
N GLU A 707 -23.08 29.88 17.97
CA GLU A 707 -23.23 28.88 19.04
C GLU A 707 -22.29 29.19 20.22
N ALA A 708 -21.06 29.61 19.95
CA ALA A 708 -20.13 30.05 20.98
C ALA A 708 -20.62 31.33 21.70
N GLN A 709 -21.19 32.28 20.96
CA GLN A 709 -21.79 33.50 21.54
C GLN A 709 -23.05 33.19 22.37
N LEU A 710 -23.90 32.28 21.92
CA LEU A 710 -25.08 31.83 22.68
C LEU A 710 -24.71 31.08 23.95
N LYS A 711 -23.62 30.30 23.93
CA LYS A 711 -23.07 29.66 25.14
C LYS A 711 -22.47 30.66 26.13
N ALA A 712 -22.00 31.82 25.68
CA ALA A 712 -21.43 32.86 26.55
C ALA A 712 -22.48 33.78 27.19
N LEU A 713 -23.72 33.79 26.66
CA LEU A 713 -24.85 34.57 27.19
C LEU A 713 -25.77 33.79 28.14
N LYS A 714 -25.58 32.48 28.25
CA LYS A 714 -26.21 31.60 29.24
C LYS A 714 -25.24 31.38 30.39
#